data_AF-A0AAD8FPY3-F1
#
_entry.id   AF-A0AAD8FPY3-F1
#
_cell.length_a   1.000
_cell.length_b   1.000
_cell.length_c   1.000
_cell.angle_alpha   90.00
_cell.angle_beta   90.00
_cell.angle_gamma   90.00
#
_symmetry.space_group_name_H-M   'P 1'
#
loop_
_entity.id
_entity.type
_entity.pdbx_description
1 polymer ?
#
loop_
_entity_poly.entity_id
_entity_poly.type
_entity_poly.pdbx_seq_one_letter_code
_entity_poly.pdbx_strand_id
1 'polypeptide(L)'
;MESELQEEVNYGLTDQLRSPVKKRVKIQTRGQWASKTEFILAAAGQIVGLGNVWRFPYLCYKNGGGVFLIPYLLFLVFCGIPLFLLETALGQYTSQGSITAWRRICPLFEGEMESELQEEVNYGLTDQLRSPVKKRVKIQTRGQWASKTEFILAAAGQIVGLGNVWRFPYLCYKNGGGVFLIPYLLFLVFCGIPLFLLETALGQYTSQGSITAWRRICPLFEGECIGYASQVINGYIVVSYIIIQAWALFYLFHAFSWELPWASCRNTWNTGTCVEFDKHNVTSNGMILENATSPATEFWDRRVLSISGGIEELGSLHWELMMCLLLAWIICYFCVWKGVKSTGKVVYFTATFPYLMLAVLLIRGLTLPGAVDGIIFYLYPDPARLADPQVWMDAGIQIFFSYSICVGNLITLGSYNTYNNNCYKDCVYLCLLNSGTSFVAGFAIFSVLGFMAYEQGVPISEVAESGPGLVFIAYPHAMAMMPLPQLWAFCFFLMVFLLGVDTDFVALENLTTSISDMYPSFFRQGSCRKLLLLFICVVSFLIGLLIVTDGGMYVFQLIDYYACNGTCLMFLAIFETICIGWVFGEWQPFYDCIEDMIGYRPWPLIKYCWLFFTPAICIGTFIFSLVKYTPLKYNRSYKYPAWAYTLGWFLALSSIVLVPLWSVFKLTRTKGSMPERLRLLCLPATDLPLGKKQKASRCPFNSEPSQQCGETETACKKEYETEDAPV
;
A
#
# COMPACT_ATOMS: atom_id res chain seq x y z
N MET A 1 64.70 -55.73 25.52
CA MET A 1 64.64 -55.53 24.06
C MET A 1 63.24 -55.08 23.67
N GLU A 2 62.75 -54.02 24.33
CA GLU A 2 61.46 -53.36 24.05
C GLU A 2 61.43 -51.96 24.69
N SER A 3 62.59 -51.28 24.69
CA SER A 3 62.74 -49.95 25.32
C SER A 3 63.74 -49.05 24.58
N GLU A 4 64.01 -49.29 23.29
CA GLU A 4 64.93 -48.47 22.47
C GLU A 4 64.38 -48.18 21.05
N LEU A 5 63.07 -48.36 20.82
CA LEU A 5 62.45 -48.13 19.51
C LEU A 5 61.34 -47.07 19.51
N GLN A 6 61.24 -46.29 20.59
CA GLN A 6 60.19 -45.26 20.74
C GLN A 6 60.71 -43.85 21.03
N GLU A 7 62.01 -43.63 20.85
CA GLU A 7 62.66 -42.33 21.08
C GLU A 7 63.14 -41.62 19.78
N GLU A 8 63.02 -42.25 18.59
CA GLU A 8 63.50 -41.66 17.33
C GLU A 8 62.43 -41.11 16.36
N VAL A 9 61.13 -41.20 16.66
CA VAL A 9 60.08 -40.66 15.76
C VAL A 9 59.60 -39.25 16.15
N ASN A 10 59.99 -38.72 17.31
CA ASN A 10 59.52 -37.40 17.78
C ASN A 10 60.51 -36.23 17.62
N TYR A 11 61.64 -36.42 16.93
CA TYR A 11 62.67 -35.38 16.74
C TYR A 11 62.79 -34.84 15.31
N GLY A 12 61.73 -34.96 14.50
CA GLY A 12 61.77 -34.60 13.07
C GLY A 12 60.83 -33.47 12.60
N LEU A 13 60.00 -32.86 13.45
CA LEU A 13 58.95 -31.94 12.96
C LEU A 13 58.62 -30.76 13.88
N THR A 14 59.60 -30.24 14.63
CA THR A 14 59.40 -29.06 15.51
C THR A 14 60.38 -27.92 15.27
N ASP A 15 61.10 -27.89 14.14
CA ASP A 15 62.16 -26.90 13.91
C ASP A 15 62.10 -26.13 12.57
N GLN A 16 60.93 -26.05 11.91
CA GLN A 16 60.81 -25.31 10.64
C GLN A 16 59.92 -24.05 10.64
N LEU A 17 59.37 -23.58 11.77
CA LEU A 17 58.60 -22.32 11.77
C LEU A 17 58.91 -21.41 12.97
N ARG A 18 60.19 -21.29 13.35
CA ARG A 18 60.66 -20.26 14.30
C ARG A 18 61.01 -18.94 13.57
N SER A 19 59.98 -18.12 13.39
CA SER A 19 60.00 -16.65 13.18
C SER A 19 60.46 -16.13 11.79
N PRO A 20 59.88 -15.03 11.28
CA PRO A 20 60.14 -13.72 11.91
C PRO A 20 58.91 -12.80 12.04
N VAL A 21 59.09 -11.77 12.86
CA VAL A 21 58.24 -10.56 12.93
C VAL A 21 56.96 -10.67 13.77
N LYS A 22 57.11 -10.75 15.10
CA LYS A 22 56.16 -10.06 16.00
C LYS A 22 56.33 -8.55 15.81
N LYS A 23 55.71 -7.99 14.77
CA LYS A 23 55.35 -6.56 14.76
C LYS A 23 54.33 -6.41 15.88
N ARG A 24 54.80 -5.97 17.04
CA ARG A 24 53.93 -5.51 18.12
C ARG A 24 53.18 -4.31 17.54
N VAL A 25 52.01 -4.54 16.94
CA VAL A 25 51.11 -3.45 16.54
C VAL A 25 50.75 -2.76 17.85
N LYS A 26 51.38 -1.61 18.12
CA LYS A 26 50.88 -0.70 19.14
C LYS A 26 49.46 -0.37 18.68
N ILE A 27 48.45 -0.95 19.33
CA ILE A 27 47.09 -0.45 19.21
C ILE A 27 47.19 0.99 19.71
N GLN A 28 47.17 1.92 18.77
CA GLN A 28 47.26 3.33 19.10
C GLN A 28 45.94 3.69 19.78
N THR A 29 45.96 3.78 21.11
CA THR A 29 44.84 4.26 21.87
C THR A 29 44.52 5.67 21.37
N ARG A 30 43.23 5.92 21.08
CA ARG A 30 42.78 7.22 20.59
C ARG A 30 43.22 8.30 21.58
N GLY A 31 44.00 9.28 21.10
CA GLY A 31 44.43 10.40 21.92
C GLY A 31 43.21 11.19 22.41
N GLN A 32 43.24 11.61 23.67
CA GLN A 32 42.32 12.60 24.19
C GLN A 32 42.94 13.99 24.01
N TRP A 33 42.11 15.02 23.93
CA TRP A 33 42.58 16.41 23.95
C TRP A 33 43.36 16.64 25.26
N ALA A 34 44.56 17.21 25.17
CA ALA A 34 45.42 17.36 26.34
C ALA A 34 44.91 18.46 27.28
N SER A 35 44.13 19.40 26.75
CA SER A 35 43.47 20.45 27.53
C SER A 35 42.14 20.88 26.92
N LYS A 36 41.26 21.47 27.73
CA LYS A 36 40.02 22.12 27.24
C LYS A 36 40.33 23.23 26.24
N THR A 37 41.44 23.95 26.43
CA THR A 37 41.89 25.02 25.56
C THR A 37 42.26 24.54 24.16
N GLU A 38 42.91 23.38 24.03
CA GLU A 38 43.19 22.77 22.71
C GLU A 38 41.90 22.39 21.97
N PHE A 39 40.94 21.78 22.68
CA PHE A 39 39.65 21.44 22.09
C PHE A 39 38.89 22.68 21.61
N ILE A 40 38.85 23.74 22.43
CA ILE A 40 38.19 25.00 22.08
C ILE A 40 38.86 25.66 20.86
N LEU A 41 40.20 25.69 20.82
CA LEU A 41 40.94 26.25 19.68
C LEU A 41 40.73 25.43 18.40
N ALA A 42 40.68 24.09 18.50
CA ALA A 42 40.38 23.23 17.36
C ALA A 42 38.94 23.42 16.86
N ALA A 43 37.96 23.51 17.77
CA ALA A 43 36.57 23.80 17.42
C ALA A 43 36.42 25.19 16.79
N ALA A 44 37.08 26.21 17.34
CA ALA A 44 37.09 27.56 16.78
C ALA A 44 37.71 27.60 15.37
N GLY A 45 38.82 26.88 15.16
CA GLY A 45 39.45 26.75 13.84
C GLY A 45 38.57 26.07 12.79
N GLN A 46 37.68 25.16 13.22
CA GLN A 46 36.71 24.52 12.32
C GLN A 46 35.50 25.42 12.00
N ILE A 47 35.05 26.23 12.97
CA ILE A 47 33.87 27.09 12.84
C ILE A 47 34.17 28.38 12.06
N VAL A 48 35.40 28.89 12.14
CA VAL A 48 35.84 30.11 11.47
C VAL A 48 36.54 29.77 10.15
N GLY A 49 35.79 29.80 9.05
CA GLY A 49 36.31 29.51 7.70
C GLY A 49 36.21 30.67 6.72
N LEU A 50 36.66 30.44 5.48
CA LEU A 50 36.55 31.41 4.36
C LEU A 50 35.10 31.89 4.14
N GLY A 51 34.11 31.06 4.49
CA GLY A 51 32.70 31.43 4.45
C GLY A 51 32.36 32.60 5.36
N ASN A 52 32.97 32.70 6.55
CA ASN A 52 32.74 33.79 7.50
C ASN A 52 33.39 35.10 7.03
N VAL A 53 34.49 35.01 6.28
CA VAL A 53 35.28 36.17 5.83
C VAL A 53 34.74 36.76 4.53
N TRP A 54 34.31 35.93 3.58
CA TRP A 54 33.95 36.40 2.24
C TRP A 54 32.47 36.21 1.91
N ARG A 55 31.91 35.04 2.23
CA ARG A 55 30.52 34.70 1.87
C ARG A 55 29.50 35.38 2.77
N PHE A 56 29.77 35.46 4.08
CA PHE A 56 28.85 36.07 5.03
C PHE A 56 28.66 37.58 4.79
N PRO A 57 29.73 38.40 4.61
CA PRO A 57 29.56 39.80 4.26
C PRO A 57 28.84 40.00 2.92
N TYR A 58 29.14 39.17 1.92
CA TYR A 58 28.46 39.21 0.62
C TYR A 58 26.96 38.89 0.73
N LEU A 59 26.58 37.89 1.53
CA LEU A 59 25.18 37.54 1.77
C LEU A 59 24.44 38.61 2.56
N CYS A 60 25.10 39.22 3.55
CA CYS A 60 24.54 40.37 4.24
C CYS A 60 24.28 41.51 3.25
N TYR A 61 25.27 41.86 2.41
CA TYR A 61 25.11 42.91 1.39
C TYR A 61 23.97 42.60 0.42
N LYS A 62 23.92 41.39 -0.15
CA LYS A 62 22.92 41.00 -1.16
C LYS A 62 21.49 40.96 -0.61
N ASN A 63 21.32 40.63 0.67
CA ASN A 63 20.01 40.36 1.27
C ASN A 63 19.55 41.48 2.23
N GLY A 64 19.92 42.73 1.99
CA GLY A 64 19.38 43.88 2.74
C GLY A 64 20.20 44.30 3.97
N GLY A 65 21.50 44.01 3.98
CA GLY A 65 22.46 44.48 4.99
C GLY A 65 22.13 43.94 6.39
N GLY A 66 21.92 44.86 7.33
CA GLY A 66 21.63 44.54 8.74
C GLY A 66 20.34 43.74 8.94
N VAL A 67 19.37 43.83 8.02
CA VAL A 67 18.09 43.09 8.13
C VAL A 67 18.31 41.58 8.00
N PHE A 68 19.30 41.14 7.21
CA PHE A 68 19.66 39.73 7.06
C PHE A 68 20.19 39.10 8.37
N LEU A 69 20.68 39.92 9.31
CA LEU A 69 21.16 39.41 10.60
C LEU A 69 20.02 38.84 11.45
N ILE A 70 18.78 39.30 11.27
CA ILE A 70 17.63 38.80 12.04
C ILE A 70 17.36 37.31 11.76
N PRO A 71 17.08 36.87 10.50
CA PRO A 71 16.92 35.45 10.22
C PRO A 71 18.21 34.67 10.48
N TYR A 72 19.39 35.23 10.20
CA TYR A 72 20.66 34.55 10.49
C TYR A 72 20.82 34.23 11.99
N LEU A 73 20.54 35.18 12.88
CA LEU A 73 20.59 34.99 14.32
C LEU A 73 19.52 34.01 14.81
N LEU A 74 18.30 34.06 14.26
CA LEU A 74 17.25 33.09 14.56
C LEU A 74 17.70 31.66 14.22
N PHE A 75 18.23 31.43 13.01
CA PHE A 75 18.74 30.12 12.61
C PHE A 75 19.97 29.70 13.44
N LEU A 76 20.84 30.63 13.81
CA LEU A 76 22.00 30.33 14.66
C LEU A 76 21.55 29.87 16.05
N VAL A 77 20.56 30.53 16.66
CA VAL A 77 20.08 30.21 18.01
C VAL A 77 19.22 28.94 18.03
N PHE A 78 18.29 28.79 17.10
CA PHE A 78 17.34 27.66 17.10
C PHE A 78 17.86 26.40 16.41
N CYS A 79 18.86 26.51 15.52
CA CYS A 79 19.39 25.36 14.79
C CYS A 79 20.90 25.20 14.99
N GLY A 80 21.69 26.26 14.76
CA GLY A 80 23.15 26.19 14.80
C GLY A 80 23.72 25.75 16.15
N ILE A 81 23.39 26.46 17.23
CA ILE A 81 23.89 26.16 18.58
C ILE A 81 23.40 24.78 19.07
N PRO A 82 22.10 24.42 18.98
CA PRO A 82 21.63 23.10 19.38
C PRO A 82 22.30 21.95 18.62
N LEU A 83 22.51 22.08 17.30
CA LEU A 83 23.19 21.06 16.50
C LEU A 83 24.66 20.93 16.88
N PHE A 84 25.35 22.04 17.10
CA PHE A 84 26.74 22.02 17.54
C PHE A 84 26.89 21.34 18.92
N LEU A 85 26.01 21.66 19.87
CA LEU A 85 25.98 21.01 21.18
C LEU A 85 25.64 19.52 21.09
N LEU A 86 24.70 19.15 20.22
CA LEU A 86 24.34 17.76 19.98
C LEU A 86 25.53 16.97 19.43
N GLU A 87 26.21 17.46 18.39
CA GLU A 87 27.34 16.77 17.77
C GLU A 87 28.53 16.61 18.72
N THR A 88 28.85 17.67 19.49
CA THR A 88 29.92 17.63 20.47
C THR A 88 29.60 16.70 21.65
N ALA A 89 28.35 16.73 22.15
CA ALA A 89 27.88 15.81 23.18
C ALA A 89 27.87 14.35 22.69
N LEU A 90 27.47 14.11 21.44
CA LEU A 90 27.43 12.79 20.81
C LEU A 90 28.85 12.23 20.60
N GLY A 91 29.78 13.07 20.19
CA GLY A 91 31.20 12.75 20.13
C GLY A 91 31.79 12.41 21.50
N GLN A 92 31.45 13.17 22.53
CA GLN A 92 31.90 12.91 23.91
C GLN A 92 31.29 11.61 24.48
N TYR A 93 30.00 11.40 24.29
CA TYR A 93 29.27 10.23 24.78
C TYR A 93 29.76 8.93 24.13
N THR A 94 29.96 8.93 22.82
CA THR A 94 30.35 7.72 22.09
C THR A 94 31.85 7.47 22.09
N SER A 95 32.67 8.52 22.23
CA SER A 95 34.14 8.47 22.13
C SER A 95 34.63 7.74 20.87
N GLN A 96 33.84 7.73 19.80
CA GLN A 96 34.12 7.03 18.53
C GLN A 96 34.13 7.98 17.33
N GLY A 97 34.46 7.49 16.13
CA GLY A 97 34.33 8.26 14.90
C GLY A 97 32.85 8.47 14.55
N SER A 98 32.53 9.49 13.74
CA SER A 98 31.15 9.90 13.43
C SER A 98 30.27 8.74 12.92
N ILE A 99 30.78 7.93 11.99
CA ILE A 99 30.03 6.79 11.42
C ILE A 99 29.71 5.74 12.50
N THR A 100 30.69 5.40 13.34
CA THR A 100 30.51 4.41 14.40
C THR A 100 29.62 4.94 15.53
N ALA A 101 29.71 6.23 15.83
CA ALA A 101 28.85 6.90 16.80
C ALA A 101 27.37 6.83 16.39
N TRP A 102 27.07 7.09 15.11
CA TRP A 102 25.72 6.96 14.56
C TRP A 102 25.23 5.51 14.52
N ARG A 103 26.08 4.54 14.19
CA ARG A 103 25.74 3.10 14.28
C ARG A 103 25.36 2.68 15.70
N ARG A 104 26.01 3.24 16.72
CA ARG A 104 25.80 2.86 18.12
C ARG A 104 24.54 3.48 18.74
N ILE A 105 24.10 4.63 18.21
CA ILE A 105 22.95 5.38 18.71
C ILE A 105 21.68 5.03 17.95
N CYS A 106 21.80 4.75 16.64
CA CYS A 106 20.69 4.42 15.78
C CYS A 106 20.88 3.02 15.19
N PRO A 107 20.11 2.01 15.66
CA PRO A 107 20.15 0.64 15.13
C PRO A 107 19.85 0.55 13.63
N LEU A 108 19.26 1.59 13.03
CA LEU A 108 18.94 1.66 11.61
C LEU A 108 20.19 1.64 10.69
N PHE A 109 21.36 2.02 11.21
CA PHE A 109 22.64 2.01 10.47
C PHE A 109 23.50 0.77 10.74
N GLU A 110 22.99 -0.18 11.53
CA GLU A 110 23.60 -1.49 11.72
C GLU A 110 23.36 -2.29 10.43
N GLY A 111 24.39 -2.42 9.59
CA GLY A 111 24.33 -3.33 8.44
C GLY A 111 24.25 -4.77 8.94
N GLU A 112 23.40 -5.60 8.32
CA GLU A 112 23.07 -7.01 8.67
C GLU A 112 24.26 -8.01 8.62
N MET A 113 25.52 -7.62 8.84
CA MET A 113 26.67 -8.51 8.56
C MET A 113 27.62 -8.77 9.74
N GLU A 114 27.14 -8.73 10.99
CA GLU A 114 27.96 -9.16 12.14
C GLU A 114 27.18 -9.68 13.36
N SER A 115 25.84 -9.76 13.31
CA SER A 115 25.05 -10.22 14.47
C SER A 115 24.89 -11.74 14.60
N GLU A 116 25.13 -12.52 13.54
CA GLU A 116 24.96 -13.98 13.57
C GLU A 116 26.24 -14.74 13.97
N LEU A 117 27.43 -14.14 13.86
CA LEU A 117 28.70 -14.80 14.20
C LEU A 117 29.14 -14.63 15.65
N GLN A 118 28.49 -13.75 16.42
CA GLN A 118 28.86 -13.49 17.82
C GLN A 118 28.01 -14.26 18.84
N GLU A 119 26.84 -14.78 18.44
CA GLU A 119 25.95 -15.54 19.34
C GLU A 119 26.37 -17.02 19.48
N GLU A 120 27.02 -17.65 18.49
CA GLU A 120 27.46 -19.04 18.61
C GLU A 120 28.77 -19.23 19.42
N VAL A 121 29.61 -18.20 19.54
CA VAL A 121 30.88 -18.32 20.30
C VAL A 121 30.68 -18.16 21.81
N ASN A 122 29.57 -17.54 22.25
CA ASN A 122 29.37 -17.19 23.66
C ASN A 122 28.61 -18.26 24.48
N TYR A 123 28.15 -19.35 23.88
CA TYR A 123 27.45 -20.41 24.62
C TYR A 123 28.39 -21.40 25.33
N GLY A 124 29.72 -21.27 25.15
CA GLY A 124 30.71 -22.19 25.71
C GLY A 124 31.50 -21.68 26.92
N LEU A 125 31.45 -20.39 27.30
CA LEU A 125 32.45 -19.87 28.24
C LEU A 125 32.04 -18.62 29.03
N THR A 126 30.85 -18.56 29.64
CA THR A 126 30.58 -17.55 30.68
C THR A 126 29.43 -17.95 31.60
N ASP A 127 29.71 -18.77 32.63
CA ASP A 127 28.78 -19.02 33.73
C ASP A 127 29.29 -18.51 35.10
N GLN A 128 30.28 -17.61 35.13
CA GLN A 128 30.86 -17.12 36.40
C GLN A 128 30.99 -15.60 36.59
N LEU A 129 30.43 -14.73 35.73
CA LEU A 129 30.43 -13.28 35.99
C LEU A 129 29.06 -12.65 35.72
N ARG A 130 28.18 -12.71 36.72
CA ARG A 130 26.87 -12.05 36.71
C ARG A 130 27.04 -10.55 37.01
N SER A 131 27.00 -9.72 35.98
CA SER A 131 26.70 -8.27 36.08
C SER A 131 25.22 -8.03 35.74
N PRO A 132 24.62 -6.87 36.10
CA PRO A 132 23.18 -6.76 36.27
C PRO A 132 22.46 -6.94 34.94
N VAL A 133 21.46 -7.83 34.98
CA VAL A 133 20.53 -8.18 33.90
C VAL A 133 20.18 -6.95 33.05
N LYS A 134 20.73 -6.86 31.83
CA LYS A 134 20.13 -6.07 30.76
C LYS A 134 18.67 -6.51 30.68
N LYS A 135 17.73 -5.62 31.02
CA LYS A 135 16.29 -5.86 30.78
C LYS A 135 16.15 -6.34 29.34
N ARG A 136 15.84 -7.62 29.12
CA ARG A 136 15.43 -8.12 27.80
C ARG A 136 14.26 -7.23 27.37
N VAL A 137 14.47 -6.43 26.34
CA VAL A 137 13.38 -5.62 25.78
C VAL A 137 12.35 -6.61 25.27
N LYS A 138 11.17 -6.64 25.91
CA LYS A 138 10.06 -7.49 25.47
C LYS A 138 9.62 -6.95 24.11
N ILE A 139 10.03 -7.61 23.03
CA ILE A 139 9.47 -7.40 21.71
C ILE A 139 8.00 -7.74 21.82
N GLN A 140 7.12 -6.77 21.57
CA GLN A 140 5.69 -7.00 21.65
C GLN A 140 5.31 -7.98 20.53
N THR A 141 4.61 -9.05 20.89
CA THR A 141 4.11 -10.02 19.93
C THR A 141 3.10 -9.34 19.00
N ARG A 142 3.08 -9.77 17.74
CA ARG A 142 2.15 -9.24 16.73
C ARG A 142 0.71 -9.37 17.24
N GLY A 143 -0.10 -8.34 17.02
CA GLY A 143 -1.54 -8.42 17.28
C GLY A 143 -2.20 -9.48 16.40
N GLN A 144 -3.42 -9.89 16.77
CA GLN A 144 -4.32 -10.69 15.95
C GLN A 144 -5.69 -10.01 15.96
N TRP A 145 -6.55 -10.35 15.00
CA TRP A 145 -7.96 -9.97 15.04
C TRP A 145 -8.62 -10.49 16.32
N ALA A 146 -9.48 -9.67 16.96
CA ALA A 146 -10.16 -10.13 18.18
C ALA A 146 -11.28 -11.13 17.85
N SER A 147 -11.83 -11.08 16.63
CA SER A 147 -12.80 -12.03 16.12
C SER A 147 -12.68 -12.20 14.61
N LYS A 148 -13.25 -13.29 14.08
CA LYS A 148 -13.34 -13.52 12.63
C LYS A 148 -14.20 -12.45 11.93
N THR A 149 -15.23 -11.94 12.60
CA THR A 149 -16.08 -10.87 12.03
C THR A 149 -15.33 -9.57 11.82
N GLU A 150 -14.38 -9.22 12.70
CA GLU A 150 -13.50 -8.05 12.49
C GLU A 150 -12.67 -8.19 11.21
N PHE A 151 -12.10 -9.38 10.96
CA PHE A 151 -11.36 -9.66 9.71
C PHE A 151 -12.26 -9.54 8.47
N ILE A 152 -13.43 -10.20 8.48
CA ILE A 152 -14.35 -10.20 7.33
C ILE A 152 -14.86 -8.79 7.04
N LEU A 153 -15.21 -8.00 8.05
CA LEU A 153 -15.65 -6.62 7.86
C LEU A 153 -14.52 -5.71 7.39
N ALA A 154 -13.29 -5.86 7.91
CA ALA A 154 -12.14 -5.10 7.44
C ALA A 154 -11.79 -5.43 5.97
N ALA A 155 -11.85 -6.71 5.60
CA ALA A 155 -11.65 -7.13 4.22
C ALA A 155 -12.78 -6.68 3.31
N ALA A 156 -14.03 -6.73 3.76
CA ALA A 156 -15.19 -6.23 3.02
C ALA A 156 -15.11 -4.71 2.79
N GLY A 157 -14.76 -3.93 3.82
CA GLY A 157 -14.58 -2.48 3.70
C GLY A 157 -13.44 -2.08 2.76
N GLN A 158 -12.36 -2.87 2.71
CA GLN A 158 -11.26 -2.63 1.76
C GLN A 158 -11.67 -2.89 0.30
N ILE A 159 -12.40 -3.97 0.04
CA ILE A 159 -12.74 -4.37 -1.34
C ILE A 159 -13.96 -3.63 -1.87
N VAL A 160 -14.88 -3.23 -0.99
CA VAL A 160 -16.05 -2.43 -1.31
C VAL A 160 -15.73 -0.97 -1.04
N GLY A 161 -15.26 -0.27 -2.07
CA GLY A 161 -14.96 1.14 -2.03
C GLY A 161 -15.74 1.93 -3.09
N LEU A 162 -15.26 3.15 -3.36
CA LEU A 162 -15.89 4.04 -4.35
C LEU A 162 -15.93 3.44 -5.76
N GLY A 163 -14.94 2.61 -6.12
CA GLY A 163 -14.87 1.91 -7.40
C GLY A 163 -16.12 1.08 -7.72
N ASN A 164 -16.76 0.50 -6.70
CA ASN A 164 -17.98 -0.29 -6.84
C ASN A 164 -19.19 0.57 -7.16
N VAL A 165 -19.20 1.81 -6.68
CA VAL A 165 -20.32 2.74 -6.81
C VAL A 165 -20.21 3.54 -8.10
N TRP A 166 -19.05 4.14 -8.43
CA TRP A 166 -18.97 5.08 -9.54
C TRP A 166 -18.34 4.54 -10.84
N ARG A 167 -17.58 3.44 -10.76
CA ARG A 167 -16.73 2.98 -11.88
C ARG A 167 -17.33 1.73 -12.48
N PHE A 168 -17.67 0.73 -11.67
CA PHE A 168 -18.31 -0.49 -12.16
C PHE A 168 -19.60 -0.20 -12.94
N PRO A 169 -20.55 0.62 -12.44
CA PRO A 169 -21.78 0.87 -13.17
C PRO A 169 -21.53 1.59 -14.50
N TYR A 170 -20.64 2.58 -14.49
CA TYR A 170 -20.23 3.31 -15.70
C TYR A 170 -19.58 2.38 -16.74
N LEU A 171 -18.68 1.49 -16.31
CA LEU A 171 -18.02 0.52 -17.19
C LEU A 171 -19.02 -0.48 -17.78
N CYS A 172 -19.99 -0.94 -16.99
CA CYS A 172 -21.03 -1.83 -17.47
C CYS A 172 -21.81 -1.18 -18.62
N TYR A 173 -22.29 0.06 -18.42
CA TYR A 173 -22.97 0.83 -19.45
C TYR A 173 -22.08 1.04 -20.71
N LYS A 174 -20.88 1.61 -20.53
CA LYS A 174 -19.95 1.93 -21.63
C LYS A 174 -19.58 0.70 -22.48
N ASN A 175 -19.56 -0.49 -21.88
CA ASN A 175 -19.07 -1.71 -22.51
C ASN A 175 -20.18 -2.69 -22.92
N GLY A 176 -21.39 -2.19 -23.18
CA GLY A 176 -22.48 -2.98 -23.76
C GLY A 176 -23.45 -3.56 -22.73
N GLY A 177 -23.63 -2.84 -21.62
CA GLY A 177 -24.59 -3.16 -20.57
C GLY A 177 -24.35 -4.53 -19.96
N GLY A 178 -25.39 -5.38 -19.91
CA GLY A 178 -25.31 -6.71 -19.29
C GLY A 178 -24.29 -7.65 -19.92
N VAL A 179 -23.86 -7.39 -21.17
CA VAL A 179 -22.86 -8.21 -21.85
C VAL A 179 -21.46 -8.07 -21.22
N PHE A 180 -21.17 -6.91 -20.61
CA PHE A 180 -19.92 -6.67 -19.87
C PHE A 180 -19.73 -7.64 -18.69
N LEU A 181 -20.81 -8.20 -18.16
CA LEU A 181 -20.74 -9.16 -17.05
C LEU A 181 -20.04 -10.47 -17.46
N ILE A 182 -20.05 -10.84 -18.75
CA ILE A 182 -19.37 -12.04 -19.24
C ILE A 182 -17.84 -11.95 -19.03
N PRO A 183 -17.13 -10.96 -19.62
CA PRO A 183 -15.70 -10.81 -19.37
C PRO A 183 -15.41 -10.54 -17.90
N TYR A 184 -16.24 -9.75 -17.19
CA TYR A 184 -16.06 -9.49 -15.77
C TYR A 184 -16.07 -10.77 -14.92
N LEU A 185 -17.04 -11.68 -15.13
CA LEU A 185 -17.12 -12.96 -14.43
C LEU A 185 -15.98 -13.91 -14.80
N LEU A 186 -15.49 -13.88 -16.04
CA LEU A 186 -14.32 -14.66 -16.45
C LEU A 186 -13.06 -14.18 -15.70
N PHE A 187 -12.80 -12.87 -15.68
CA PHE A 187 -11.69 -12.32 -14.89
C PHE A 187 -11.84 -12.59 -13.39
N LEU A 188 -13.08 -12.58 -12.87
CA LEU A 188 -13.34 -12.95 -11.48
C LEU A 188 -12.90 -14.38 -11.15
N VAL A 189 -13.29 -15.35 -11.97
CA VAL A 189 -13.01 -16.78 -11.74
C VAL A 189 -11.54 -17.13 -12.02
N PHE A 190 -10.95 -16.59 -13.09
CA PHE A 190 -9.61 -16.98 -13.54
C PHE A 190 -8.48 -16.10 -13.00
N CYS A 191 -8.76 -14.88 -12.51
CA CYS A 191 -7.75 -13.98 -11.97
C CYS A 191 -8.09 -13.51 -10.56
N GLY A 192 -9.28 -12.95 -10.34
CA GLY A 192 -9.69 -12.33 -9.08
C GLY A 192 -9.63 -13.28 -7.89
N ILE A 193 -10.47 -14.33 -7.87
CA ILE A 193 -10.54 -15.29 -6.76
C ILE A 193 -9.19 -16.00 -6.53
N PRO A 194 -8.48 -16.51 -7.57
CA PRO A 194 -7.19 -17.16 -7.37
C PRO A 194 -6.14 -16.23 -6.74
N LEU A 195 -5.97 -14.99 -7.22
CA LEU A 195 -4.97 -14.08 -6.68
C LEU A 195 -5.36 -13.57 -5.29
N PHE A 196 -6.64 -13.31 -5.05
CA PHE A 196 -7.15 -12.92 -3.74
C PHE A 196 -6.83 -13.99 -2.68
N LEU A 197 -7.02 -15.27 -3.04
CA LEU A 197 -6.65 -16.39 -2.18
C LEU A 197 -5.13 -16.47 -1.99
N LEU A 198 -4.35 -16.28 -3.06
CA LEU A 198 -2.89 -16.33 -3.01
C LEU A 198 -2.34 -15.32 -1.99
N GLU A 199 -2.72 -14.05 -2.09
CA GLU A 199 -2.24 -13.01 -1.18
C GLU A 199 -2.72 -13.23 0.27
N THR A 200 -3.99 -13.59 0.45
CA THR A 200 -4.55 -13.81 1.80
C THR A 200 -3.90 -15.01 2.48
N ALA A 201 -3.71 -16.12 1.75
CA ALA A 201 -3.05 -17.32 2.25
C ALA A 201 -1.56 -17.08 2.52
N LEU A 202 -0.89 -16.33 1.65
CA LEU A 202 0.51 -15.93 1.83
C LEU A 202 0.69 -15.13 3.13
N GLY A 203 -0.18 -14.16 3.36
CA GLY A 203 -0.20 -13.38 4.60
C GLY A 203 -0.41 -14.26 5.83
N GLN A 204 -1.48 -15.09 5.80
CA GLN A 204 -1.85 -15.95 6.93
C GLN A 204 -0.75 -16.97 7.28
N TYR A 205 -0.13 -17.58 6.27
CA TYR A 205 0.93 -18.57 6.45
C TYR A 205 2.21 -17.95 7.02
N THR A 206 2.63 -16.81 6.49
CA THR A 206 3.88 -16.16 6.91
C THR A 206 3.74 -15.34 8.19
N SER A 207 2.53 -14.89 8.52
CA SER A 207 2.25 -13.97 9.63
C SER A 207 3.12 -12.69 9.58
N GLN A 208 3.41 -12.21 8.37
CA GLN A 208 4.28 -11.07 8.07
C GLN A 208 3.63 -10.08 7.10
N GLY A 209 4.07 -8.83 7.13
CA GLY A 209 3.70 -7.80 6.15
C GLY A 209 4.22 -8.12 4.75
N SER A 210 3.71 -7.40 3.74
CA SER A 210 3.90 -7.71 2.32
C SER A 210 5.37 -7.93 1.91
N ILE A 211 6.28 -7.01 2.27
CA ILE A 211 7.71 -7.10 1.90
C ILE A 211 8.35 -8.35 2.51
N THR A 212 8.19 -8.55 3.81
CA THR A 212 8.86 -9.65 4.53
C THR A 212 8.26 -11.01 4.17
N ALA A 213 6.94 -11.07 3.91
CA ALA A 213 6.26 -12.27 3.45
C ALA A 213 6.87 -12.79 2.15
N TRP A 214 7.03 -11.89 1.16
CA TRP A 214 7.65 -12.25 -0.10
C TRP A 214 9.16 -12.54 0.01
N ARG A 215 9.90 -11.83 0.87
CA ARG A 215 11.32 -12.10 1.19
C ARG A 215 11.51 -13.54 1.69
N ARG A 216 10.58 -14.07 2.49
CA ARG A 216 10.67 -15.42 3.03
C ARG A 216 10.36 -16.52 2.01
N ILE A 217 9.47 -16.24 1.06
CA ILE A 217 9.10 -17.19 0.01
C ILE A 217 10.22 -17.32 -1.03
N CYS A 218 10.60 -16.24 -1.70
CA CYS A 218 11.63 -16.31 -2.75
C CYS A 218 12.59 -15.12 -2.70
N PRO A 219 13.84 -15.33 -2.22
CA PRO A 219 14.88 -14.29 -2.17
C PRO A 219 15.46 -13.81 -3.52
N LEU A 220 15.38 -14.58 -4.62
CA LEU A 220 16.08 -14.29 -5.90
C LEU A 220 15.30 -13.44 -6.87
N PHE A 221 14.11 -13.92 -7.17
CA PHE A 221 13.30 -13.44 -8.25
C PHE A 221 12.02 -12.99 -7.63
N GLU A 222 11.76 -11.72 -7.86
CA GLU A 222 10.43 -11.16 -7.84
C GLU A 222 9.85 -11.00 -6.45
N GLY A 223 9.99 -11.91 -5.49
CA GLY A 223 9.37 -11.80 -4.17
C GLY A 223 9.66 -10.47 -3.44
N GLU A 224 10.89 -10.27 -2.98
CA GLU A 224 11.23 -9.04 -2.22
C GLU A 224 10.95 -7.77 -3.05
N CYS A 225 11.17 -7.82 -4.37
CA CYS A 225 10.94 -6.71 -5.29
C CYS A 225 9.46 -6.40 -5.52
N ILE A 226 8.62 -7.43 -5.65
CA ILE A 226 7.16 -7.35 -5.73
C ILE A 226 6.68 -6.67 -4.46
N GLY A 227 7.21 -7.07 -3.30
CA GLY A 227 6.94 -6.42 -2.03
C GLY A 227 7.23 -4.91 -2.06
N TYR A 228 8.41 -4.49 -2.51
CA TYR A 228 8.72 -3.05 -2.62
C TYR A 228 7.89 -2.33 -3.68
N ALA A 229 7.69 -2.95 -4.86
CA ALA A 229 6.91 -2.37 -5.95
C ALA A 229 5.43 -2.18 -5.54
N SER A 230 4.86 -3.15 -4.81
CA SER A 230 3.50 -3.06 -4.28
C SER A 230 3.38 -1.95 -3.24
N GLN A 231 4.40 -1.75 -2.37
CA GLN A 231 4.40 -0.62 -1.44
C GLN A 231 4.51 0.74 -2.13
N VAL A 232 5.25 0.86 -3.24
CA VAL A 232 5.30 2.11 -4.03
C VAL A 232 3.91 2.45 -4.59
N ILE A 233 3.22 1.46 -5.19
CA ILE A 233 1.85 1.64 -5.68
C ILE A 233 0.91 2.01 -4.53
N ASN A 234 1.01 1.30 -3.41
CA ASN A 234 0.21 1.57 -2.22
C ASN A 234 0.42 3.01 -1.70
N GLY A 235 1.66 3.52 -1.74
CA GLY A 235 1.98 4.90 -1.39
C GLY A 235 1.27 5.92 -2.28
N TYR A 236 1.21 5.68 -3.60
CA TYR A 236 0.45 6.53 -4.52
C TYR A 236 -1.05 6.49 -4.24
N ILE A 237 -1.60 5.29 -4.01
CA ILE A 237 -3.03 5.10 -3.68
C ILE A 237 -3.39 5.86 -2.41
N VAL A 238 -2.61 5.72 -1.34
CA VAL A 238 -2.87 6.41 -0.06
C VAL A 238 -2.91 7.93 -0.22
N VAL A 239 -2.04 8.50 -1.06
CA VAL A 239 -1.99 9.96 -1.27
C VAL A 239 -3.13 10.44 -2.16
N SER A 240 -3.48 9.71 -3.23
CA SER A 240 -4.54 10.13 -4.16
C SER A 240 -5.93 9.88 -3.59
N TYR A 241 -6.15 8.73 -2.94
CA TYR A 241 -7.47 8.28 -2.54
C TYR A 241 -8.06 9.12 -1.39
N ILE A 242 -7.22 9.56 -0.45
CA ILE A 242 -7.66 10.41 0.67
C ILE A 242 -8.15 11.81 0.21
N ILE A 243 -7.74 12.27 -0.97
CA ILE A 243 -8.24 13.52 -1.56
C ILE A 243 -9.74 13.41 -1.85
N ILE A 244 -10.20 12.23 -2.28
CA ILE A 244 -11.61 12.00 -2.56
C ILE A 244 -12.44 12.10 -1.26
N GLN A 245 -11.89 11.63 -0.15
CA GLN A 245 -12.52 11.81 1.17
C GLN A 245 -12.55 13.28 1.59
N ALA A 246 -11.52 14.05 1.27
CA ALA A 246 -11.52 15.50 1.52
C ALA A 246 -12.64 16.19 0.73
N TRP A 247 -12.87 15.82 -0.53
CA TRP A 247 -14.02 16.29 -1.31
C TRP A 247 -15.35 15.85 -0.69
N ALA A 248 -15.47 14.58 -0.27
CA ALA A 248 -16.67 14.10 0.39
C ALA A 248 -16.98 14.86 1.69
N LEU A 249 -15.97 15.15 2.52
CA LEU A 249 -16.12 15.98 3.71
C LEU A 249 -16.53 17.41 3.38
N PHE A 250 -15.95 18.00 2.32
CA PHE A 250 -16.32 19.34 1.86
C PHE A 250 -17.82 19.42 1.52
N TYR A 251 -18.32 18.47 0.73
CA TYR A 251 -19.74 18.38 0.41
C TYR A 251 -20.61 18.05 1.62
N LEU A 252 -20.13 17.19 2.53
CA LEU A 252 -20.83 16.85 3.77
C LEU A 252 -21.04 18.07 4.67
N PHE A 253 -20.04 18.95 4.80
CA PHE A 253 -20.18 20.20 5.54
C PHE A 253 -21.17 21.15 4.87
N HIS A 254 -21.14 21.23 3.54
CA HIS A 254 -22.08 22.06 2.78
C HIS A 254 -23.52 21.51 2.78
N ALA A 255 -23.72 20.21 3.05
CA ALA A 255 -25.05 19.59 3.15
C ALA A 255 -25.87 20.11 4.36
N PHE A 256 -25.24 20.75 5.35
CA PHE A 256 -25.92 21.38 6.49
C PHE A 256 -26.50 22.78 6.17
N SER A 257 -26.32 23.26 4.95
CA SER A 257 -26.86 24.55 4.50
C SER A 257 -28.39 24.48 4.33
N TRP A 258 -29.08 25.59 4.59
CA TRP A 258 -30.54 25.67 4.42
C TRP A 258 -30.96 25.37 2.99
N GLU A 259 -30.28 25.96 2.02
CA GLU A 259 -30.37 25.63 0.61
C GLU A 259 -29.05 24.97 0.17
N LEU A 260 -29.13 23.88 -0.60
CA LEU A 260 -27.91 23.20 -1.06
C LEU A 260 -27.16 24.12 -2.03
N PRO A 261 -25.84 24.34 -1.85
CA PRO A 261 -25.07 25.27 -2.69
C PRO A 261 -25.00 24.90 -4.18
N TRP A 262 -25.25 23.64 -4.52
CA TRP A 262 -25.28 23.12 -5.90
C TRP A 262 -26.70 23.01 -6.48
N ALA A 263 -27.72 23.50 -5.77
CA ALA A 263 -29.11 23.48 -6.24
C ALA A 263 -29.48 24.70 -7.09
N SER A 264 -28.87 25.86 -6.84
CA SER A 264 -29.20 27.12 -7.52
C SER A 264 -27.99 27.82 -8.12
N CYS A 265 -28.25 28.69 -9.11
CA CYS A 265 -27.25 29.51 -9.79
C CYS A 265 -27.02 30.87 -9.09
N ARG A 266 -27.51 31.04 -7.86
CA ARG A 266 -27.56 32.34 -7.15
C ARG A 266 -26.36 32.58 -6.23
N ASN A 267 -25.24 31.92 -6.48
CA ASN A 267 -24.05 32.02 -5.64
C ASN A 267 -22.96 32.91 -6.27
N THR A 268 -21.99 33.31 -5.45
CA THR A 268 -20.90 34.22 -5.87
C THR A 268 -19.94 33.62 -6.90
N TRP A 269 -19.88 32.29 -7.00
CA TRP A 269 -19.04 31.58 -7.96
C TRP A 269 -19.74 31.28 -9.28
N ASN A 270 -21.04 31.51 -9.38
CA ASN A 270 -21.79 31.21 -10.59
C ASN A 270 -21.53 32.24 -11.69
N THR A 271 -21.65 31.81 -12.95
CA THR A 271 -21.51 32.69 -14.11
C THR A 271 -22.84 32.96 -14.80
N GLY A 272 -22.87 33.92 -15.72
CA GLY A 272 -24.05 34.21 -16.55
C GLY A 272 -24.46 33.07 -17.50
N THR A 273 -23.67 32.00 -17.60
CA THR A 273 -24.00 30.79 -18.37
C THR A 273 -24.58 29.66 -17.53
N CYS A 274 -24.75 29.87 -16.22
CA CYS A 274 -25.41 28.92 -15.32
C CYS A 274 -26.91 28.86 -15.58
N VAL A 275 -27.46 27.66 -15.75
CA VAL A 275 -28.89 27.45 -15.98
C VAL A 275 -29.45 26.47 -14.94
N GLU A 276 -30.55 26.88 -14.29
CA GLU A 276 -31.37 26.01 -13.46
C GLU A 276 -32.31 25.22 -14.39
N PHE A 277 -32.05 23.92 -14.54
CA PHE A 277 -32.85 23.03 -15.38
C PHE A 277 -34.17 22.67 -14.68
N ASP A 278 -35.11 23.61 -14.64
CA ASP A 278 -36.45 23.39 -14.08
C ASP A 278 -37.50 23.31 -15.21
N LYS A 279 -38.36 22.29 -15.17
CA LYS A 279 -39.38 21.98 -16.20
C LYS A 279 -40.38 23.12 -16.43
N HIS A 280 -40.50 24.04 -15.48
CA HIS A 280 -41.58 25.03 -15.47
C HIS A 280 -41.33 26.34 -16.22
N ASN A 281 -40.12 26.62 -16.73
CA ASN A 281 -39.79 27.89 -17.41
C ASN A 281 -39.25 27.75 -18.84
N VAL A 282 -39.39 26.59 -19.49
CA VAL A 282 -39.05 26.44 -20.92
C VAL A 282 -40.21 26.97 -21.80
N THR A 283 -40.57 28.23 -21.63
CA THR A 283 -41.56 28.91 -22.49
C THR A 283 -41.18 30.34 -22.86
N SER A 284 -39.90 30.73 -22.78
CA SER A 284 -39.48 32.04 -23.28
C SER A 284 -38.11 31.97 -23.95
N ASN A 285 -38.14 32.07 -25.28
CA ASN A 285 -37.00 32.25 -26.19
C ASN A 285 -35.93 31.15 -26.16
N GLY A 286 -36.23 30.06 -26.87
CA GLY A 286 -35.29 28.98 -27.16
C GLY A 286 -34.05 29.45 -27.92
N MET A 287 -32.99 29.74 -27.18
CA MET A 287 -31.64 29.26 -27.46
C MET A 287 -31.10 28.74 -26.14
N ILE A 288 -31.09 27.41 -25.96
CA ILE A 288 -30.17 26.81 -25.01
C ILE A 288 -28.80 27.23 -25.51
N LEU A 289 -28.12 28.10 -24.76
CA LEU A 289 -26.77 28.51 -25.10
C LEU A 289 -25.93 27.23 -25.22
N GLU A 290 -25.24 27.02 -26.35
CA GLU A 290 -24.44 25.80 -26.60
C GLU A 290 -23.38 25.55 -25.50
N ASN A 291 -23.10 26.55 -24.65
CA ASN A 291 -22.20 26.50 -23.50
C ASN A 291 -22.90 26.61 -22.13
N ALA A 292 -24.19 26.29 -22.02
CA ALA A 292 -24.90 26.31 -20.74
C ALA A 292 -24.35 25.25 -19.77
N THR A 293 -24.15 25.63 -18.51
CA THR A 293 -23.59 24.78 -17.45
C THR A 293 -24.57 24.62 -16.29
N SER A 294 -24.55 23.45 -15.64
CA SER A 294 -25.40 23.20 -14.47
C SER A 294 -24.84 23.84 -13.20
N PRO A 295 -25.70 24.18 -12.20
CA PRO A 295 -25.24 24.71 -10.92
C PRO A 295 -24.30 23.75 -10.17
N ALA A 296 -24.49 22.43 -10.34
CA ALA A 296 -23.62 21.42 -9.76
C ALA A 296 -22.23 21.36 -10.41
N THR A 297 -22.17 21.52 -11.74
CA THR A 297 -20.90 21.60 -12.49
C THR A 297 -20.12 22.84 -12.07
N GLU A 298 -20.77 24.02 -12.00
CA GLU A 298 -20.09 25.24 -11.56
C GLU A 298 -19.68 25.18 -10.08
N PHE A 299 -20.48 24.55 -9.21
CA PHE A 299 -20.08 24.33 -7.82
C PHE A 299 -18.80 23.47 -7.75
N TRP A 300 -18.73 22.37 -8.49
CA TRP A 300 -17.54 21.52 -8.54
C TRP A 300 -16.31 22.26 -9.10
N ASP A 301 -16.43 22.80 -10.31
CA ASP A 301 -15.28 23.37 -11.01
C ASP A 301 -14.81 24.70 -10.40
N ARG A 302 -15.73 25.58 -9.96
CA ARG A 302 -15.38 26.95 -9.54
C ARG A 302 -15.32 27.14 -8.03
N ARG A 303 -16.05 26.35 -7.24
CA ARG A 303 -16.09 26.51 -5.78
C ARG A 303 -15.30 25.44 -5.04
N VAL A 304 -15.50 24.17 -5.38
CA VAL A 304 -14.79 23.05 -4.72
C VAL A 304 -13.34 22.99 -5.17
N LEU A 305 -13.11 22.97 -6.49
CA LEU A 305 -11.77 22.83 -7.08
C LEU A 305 -11.10 24.17 -7.44
N SER A 306 -11.90 25.19 -7.76
CA SER A 306 -11.47 26.43 -8.44
C SER A 306 -10.44 26.17 -9.54
N ILE A 307 -10.80 25.27 -10.45
CA ILE A 307 -9.88 24.65 -11.39
C ILE A 307 -9.16 25.67 -12.28
N SER A 308 -7.83 25.55 -12.37
CA SER A 308 -6.99 26.38 -13.22
C SER A 308 -7.07 26.01 -14.71
N GLY A 309 -6.38 26.75 -15.58
CA GLY A 309 -6.36 26.46 -17.02
C GLY A 309 -5.59 25.20 -17.41
N GLY A 310 -4.75 24.66 -16.51
CA GLY A 310 -3.94 23.48 -16.78
C GLY A 310 -2.94 23.13 -15.67
N ILE A 311 -2.25 21.99 -15.83
CA ILE A 311 -1.25 21.50 -14.86
C ILE A 311 -0.03 22.43 -14.71
N GLU A 312 0.21 23.31 -15.68
CA GLU A 312 1.30 24.31 -15.64
C GLU A 312 0.99 25.45 -14.66
N GLU A 313 -0.29 25.68 -14.39
CA GLU A 313 -0.80 26.70 -13.49
C GLU A 313 -1.34 26.00 -12.23
N LEU A 314 -0.44 25.62 -11.31
CA LEU A 314 -0.83 25.02 -10.03
C LEU A 314 -1.73 25.95 -9.20
N GLY A 315 -1.55 27.27 -9.34
CA GLY A 315 -2.37 28.26 -8.65
C GLY A 315 -2.14 28.31 -7.14
N SER A 316 -3.18 28.71 -6.41
CA SER A 316 -3.17 28.86 -4.96
C SER A 316 -3.58 27.58 -4.22
N LEU A 317 -3.40 27.56 -2.89
CA LEU A 317 -3.86 26.44 -2.06
C LEU A 317 -5.29 26.74 -1.55
N HIS A 318 -6.22 25.82 -1.77
CA HIS A 318 -7.57 25.93 -1.24
C HIS A 318 -7.61 25.60 0.25
N TRP A 319 -7.62 26.64 1.09
CA TRP A 319 -7.57 26.49 2.55
C TRP A 319 -8.72 25.65 3.13
N GLU A 320 -9.95 25.78 2.62
CA GLU A 320 -11.09 25.00 3.11
C GLU A 320 -10.94 23.50 2.81
N LEU A 321 -10.51 23.17 1.58
CA LEU A 321 -10.25 21.78 1.19
C LEU A 321 -9.01 21.22 1.90
N MET A 322 -8.00 22.05 2.18
CA MET A 322 -6.84 21.69 2.99
C MET A 322 -7.26 21.29 4.42
N MET A 323 -8.20 22.03 5.03
CA MET A 323 -8.73 21.68 6.34
C MET A 323 -9.53 20.36 6.31
N CYS A 324 -10.31 20.12 5.24
CA CYS A 324 -11.01 18.85 5.04
C CYS A 324 -10.02 17.69 4.88
N LEU A 325 -8.93 17.89 4.13
CA LEU A 325 -7.85 16.91 3.99
C LEU A 325 -7.15 16.63 5.33
N LEU A 326 -6.83 17.67 6.10
CA LEU A 326 -6.24 17.51 7.43
C LEU A 326 -7.17 16.72 8.36
N LEU A 327 -8.47 17.01 8.32
CA LEU A 327 -9.46 16.27 9.10
C LEU A 327 -9.54 14.79 8.69
N ALA A 328 -9.55 14.49 7.39
CA ALA A 328 -9.53 13.11 6.89
C ALA A 328 -8.30 12.35 7.42
N TRP A 329 -7.11 12.96 7.36
CA TRP A 329 -5.89 12.37 7.91
C TRP A 329 -5.94 12.14 9.42
N ILE A 330 -6.50 13.07 10.19
CA ILE A 330 -6.68 12.93 11.63
C ILE A 330 -7.61 11.74 11.94
N ILE A 331 -8.72 11.62 11.22
CA ILE A 331 -9.66 10.50 11.37
C ILE A 331 -8.96 9.17 11.04
N CYS A 332 -8.30 9.07 9.88
CA CYS A 332 -7.58 7.87 9.46
C CYS A 332 -6.49 7.47 10.47
N TYR A 333 -5.73 8.43 11.00
CA TYR A 333 -4.72 8.18 12.04
C TYR A 333 -5.34 7.53 13.28
N PHE A 334 -6.41 8.09 13.84
CA PHE A 334 -7.05 7.56 15.04
C PHE A 334 -7.79 6.24 14.79
N CYS A 335 -8.24 5.96 13.57
CA CYS A 335 -8.78 4.65 13.21
C CYS A 335 -7.71 3.55 13.32
N VAL A 336 -6.46 3.82 12.90
CA VAL A 336 -5.38 2.83 12.77
C VAL A 336 -4.36 2.86 13.92
N TRP A 337 -4.34 3.89 14.78
CA TRP A 337 -3.29 4.10 15.80
C TRP A 337 -2.98 2.95 16.77
N LYS A 338 -3.90 2.01 17.01
CA LYS A 338 -3.66 0.79 17.83
C LYS A 338 -3.56 -0.49 16.97
N GLY A 339 -3.34 -0.32 15.66
CA GLY A 339 -3.39 -1.37 14.65
C GLY A 339 -4.77 -2.01 14.54
N VAL A 340 -4.80 -3.28 14.15
CA VAL A 340 -6.01 -4.10 13.97
C VAL A 340 -6.98 -4.10 15.16
N LYS A 341 -6.53 -3.81 16.38
CA LYS A 341 -7.41 -3.71 17.56
C LYS A 341 -8.33 -2.48 17.54
N SER A 342 -7.89 -1.39 16.92
CA SER A 342 -8.72 -0.19 16.72
C SER A 342 -9.51 -0.33 15.42
N THR A 343 -8.83 -0.69 14.33
CA THR A 343 -9.44 -0.91 13.01
C THR A 343 -10.61 -1.89 13.09
N GLY A 344 -10.43 -3.04 13.75
CA GLY A 344 -11.48 -4.05 13.92
C GLY A 344 -12.73 -3.56 14.66
N LYS A 345 -12.64 -2.52 15.49
CA LYS A 345 -13.83 -1.92 16.14
C LYS A 345 -14.51 -0.88 15.27
N VAL A 346 -13.73 -0.08 14.54
CA VAL A 346 -14.25 0.97 13.67
C VAL A 346 -15.03 0.38 12.50
N VAL A 347 -14.55 -0.73 11.90
CA VAL A 347 -15.20 -1.41 10.75
C VAL A 347 -16.64 -1.84 11.00
N TYR A 348 -17.05 -2.07 12.25
CA TYR A 348 -18.45 -2.43 12.54
C TYR A 348 -19.42 -1.33 12.10
N PHE A 349 -19.02 -0.06 12.18
CA PHE A 349 -19.83 1.05 11.72
C PHE A 349 -19.49 1.40 10.27
N THR A 350 -18.20 1.59 9.98
CA THR A 350 -17.75 2.14 8.70
C THR A 350 -18.04 1.21 7.53
N ALA A 351 -17.94 -0.11 7.71
CA ALA A 351 -18.23 -1.08 6.65
C ALA A 351 -19.73 -1.39 6.51
N THR A 352 -20.53 -1.29 7.59
CA THR A 352 -21.95 -1.68 7.56
C THR A 352 -22.88 -0.54 7.13
N PHE A 353 -22.56 0.71 7.50
CA PHE A 353 -23.38 1.87 7.16
C PHE A 353 -23.55 2.08 5.65
N PRO A 354 -22.51 1.92 4.80
CA PRO A 354 -22.67 2.00 3.36
C PRO A 354 -23.65 0.99 2.78
N TYR A 355 -23.72 -0.24 3.31
CA TYR A 355 -24.71 -1.22 2.88
C TYR A 355 -26.14 -0.81 3.22
N LEU A 356 -26.34 -0.29 4.44
CA LEU A 356 -27.63 0.26 4.84
C LEU A 356 -28.03 1.40 3.89
N MET A 357 -27.10 2.31 3.62
CA MET A 357 -27.39 3.45 2.75
C MET A 357 -27.63 3.03 1.30
N LEU A 358 -26.88 2.06 0.79
CA LEU A 358 -27.07 1.53 -0.55
C LEU A 358 -28.45 0.90 -0.71
N ALA A 359 -28.94 0.17 0.31
CA ALA A 359 -30.29 -0.39 0.31
C ALA A 359 -31.36 0.72 0.30
N VAL A 360 -31.17 1.77 1.10
CA VAL A 360 -32.09 2.92 1.14
C VAL A 360 -32.10 3.68 -0.19
N LEU A 361 -30.94 3.96 -0.78
CA LEU A 361 -30.81 4.60 -2.09
C LEU A 361 -31.39 3.74 -3.20
N LEU A 362 -31.23 2.41 -3.14
CA LEU A 362 -31.83 1.51 -4.11
C LEU A 362 -33.36 1.58 -4.05
N ILE A 363 -33.95 1.44 -2.85
CA ILE A 363 -35.41 1.53 -2.69
C ILE A 363 -35.90 2.89 -3.19
N ARG A 364 -35.23 3.98 -2.78
CA ARG A 364 -35.63 5.33 -3.21
C ARG A 364 -35.49 5.49 -4.72
N GLY A 365 -34.35 5.12 -5.29
CA GLY A 365 -34.04 5.22 -6.71
C GLY A 365 -35.07 4.49 -7.57
N LEU A 366 -35.43 3.26 -7.19
CA LEU A 366 -36.44 2.46 -7.90
C LEU A 366 -37.87 3.04 -7.81
N THR A 367 -38.17 3.88 -6.81
CA THR A 367 -39.48 4.55 -6.68
C THR A 367 -39.59 5.87 -7.45
N LEU A 368 -38.49 6.37 -8.02
CA LEU A 368 -38.48 7.63 -8.77
C LEU A 368 -39.02 7.44 -10.20
N PRO A 369 -39.67 8.46 -10.79
CA PRO A 369 -40.07 8.41 -12.19
C PRO A 369 -38.82 8.35 -13.09
N GLY A 370 -38.90 7.64 -14.23
CA GLY A 370 -37.74 7.45 -15.13
C GLY A 370 -36.70 6.43 -14.66
N ALA A 371 -36.86 5.81 -13.48
CA ALA A 371 -35.91 4.81 -12.97
C ALA A 371 -35.76 3.59 -13.89
N VAL A 372 -36.85 3.17 -14.55
CA VAL A 372 -36.85 2.03 -15.48
C VAL A 372 -35.95 2.31 -16.68
N ASP A 373 -35.99 3.51 -17.24
CA ASP A 373 -35.17 3.90 -18.38
C ASP A 373 -33.67 3.86 -18.01
N GLY A 374 -33.34 4.30 -16.79
CA GLY A 374 -32.01 4.16 -16.21
C GLY A 374 -31.52 2.71 -16.12
N ILE A 375 -32.36 1.80 -15.63
CA ILE A 375 -32.00 0.37 -15.50
C ILE A 375 -31.86 -0.30 -16.87
N ILE A 376 -32.73 0.04 -17.82
CA ILE A 376 -32.59 -0.42 -19.21
C ILE A 376 -31.24 0.06 -19.74
N PHE A 377 -30.90 1.33 -19.55
CA PHE A 377 -29.61 1.88 -20.00
C PHE A 377 -28.40 1.21 -19.34
N TYR A 378 -28.54 0.77 -18.09
CA TYR A 378 -27.48 0.04 -17.36
C TYR A 378 -27.25 -1.38 -17.91
N LEU A 379 -28.31 -2.12 -18.23
CA LEU A 379 -28.23 -3.56 -18.52
C LEU A 379 -28.51 -3.95 -19.96
N TYR A 380 -28.92 -3.02 -20.82
CA TYR A 380 -29.26 -3.31 -22.21
C TYR A 380 -28.09 -4.01 -22.92
N PRO A 381 -28.25 -5.28 -23.36
CA PRO A 381 -27.14 -6.06 -23.86
C PRO A 381 -26.82 -5.68 -25.32
N ASP A 382 -25.58 -5.25 -25.57
CA ASP A 382 -25.03 -5.09 -26.93
C ASP A 382 -23.92 -6.12 -27.19
N PRO A 383 -24.22 -7.27 -27.84
CA PRO A 383 -23.24 -8.31 -28.11
C PRO A 383 -22.08 -7.88 -29.00
N ALA A 384 -22.26 -6.84 -29.82
CA ALA A 384 -21.20 -6.36 -30.71
C ALA A 384 -19.98 -5.83 -29.93
N ARG A 385 -20.20 -5.36 -28.70
CA ARG A 385 -19.13 -4.85 -27.82
C ARG A 385 -18.14 -5.94 -27.39
N LEU A 386 -18.52 -7.22 -27.36
CA LEU A 386 -17.58 -8.31 -26.99
C LEU A 386 -16.42 -8.47 -27.98
N ALA A 387 -16.60 -8.04 -29.24
CA ALA A 387 -15.55 -8.07 -30.24
C ALA A 387 -14.48 -6.99 -30.00
N ASP A 388 -14.79 -5.95 -29.21
CA ASP A 388 -13.84 -4.91 -28.86
C ASP A 388 -12.95 -5.37 -27.69
N PRO A 389 -11.63 -5.53 -27.88
CA PRO A 389 -10.76 -6.00 -26.81
C PRO A 389 -10.59 -4.98 -25.68
N GLN A 390 -11.00 -3.70 -25.86
CA GLN A 390 -11.08 -2.73 -24.75
C GLN A 390 -12.07 -3.18 -23.66
N VAL A 391 -13.15 -3.86 -24.04
CA VAL A 391 -14.14 -4.38 -23.08
C VAL A 391 -13.51 -5.39 -22.11
N TRP A 392 -12.61 -6.23 -22.63
CA TRP A 392 -11.87 -7.22 -21.84
C TRP A 392 -10.82 -6.57 -20.94
N MET A 393 -10.13 -5.53 -21.41
CA MET A 393 -9.22 -4.76 -20.57
C MET A 393 -9.94 -4.03 -19.43
N ASP A 394 -11.03 -3.33 -19.74
CA ASP A 394 -11.82 -2.61 -18.75
C ASP A 394 -12.35 -3.57 -17.66
N ALA A 395 -12.77 -4.79 -18.05
CA ALA A 395 -13.19 -5.84 -17.12
C ALA A 395 -12.04 -6.31 -16.21
N GLY A 396 -10.87 -6.60 -16.80
CA GLY A 396 -9.69 -7.02 -16.04
C GLY A 396 -9.22 -5.95 -15.06
N ILE A 397 -9.01 -4.72 -15.55
CA ILE A 397 -8.59 -3.59 -14.73
C ILE A 397 -9.57 -3.34 -13.58
N GLN A 398 -10.88 -3.44 -13.83
CA GLN A 398 -11.89 -3.28 -12.79
C GLN A 398 -11.77 -4.35 -11.69
N ILE A 399 -11.51 -5.61 -12.04
CA ILE A 399 -11.33 -6.69 -11.06
C ILE A 399 -10.09 -6.45 -10.20
N PHE A 400 -8.94 -6.14 -10.81
CA PHE A 400 -7.69 -5.89 -10.08
C PHE A 400 -7.80 -4.68 -9.15
N PHE A 401 -8.37 -3.58 -9.64
CA PHE A 401 -8.53 -2.36 -8.87
C PHE A 401 -9.58 -2.50 -7.76
N SER A 402 -10.73 -3.11 -8.06
CA SER A 402 -11.81 -3.28 -7.08
C SER A 402 -11.39 -4.16 -5.91
N TYR A 403 -10.63 -5.23 -6.16
CA TYR A 403 -10.14 -6.09 -5.08
C TYR A 403 -8.86 -5.59 -4.42
N SER A 404 -8.21 -4.55 -4.96
CA SER A 404 -6.89 -4.07 -4.51
C SER A 404 -5.82 -5.17 -4.47
N ILE A 405 -5.84 -6.08 -5.46
CA ILE A 405 -4.91 -7.21 -5.54
C ILE A 405 -3.55 -6.72 -6.06
N CYS A 406 -2.45 -7.36 -5.64
CA CYS A 406 -1.06 -7.03 -5.96
C CYS A 406 -0.56 -5.73 -5.30
N VAL A 407 -1.32 -5.18 -4.34
CA VAL A 407 -0.93 -4.01 -3.52
C VAL A 407 -0.33 -4.45 -2.18
N GLY A 408 -0.56 -5.71 -1.76
CA GLY A 408 -0.12 -6.24 -0.46
C GLY A 408 -1.07 -5.97 0.72
N ASN A 409 -2.22 -5.34 0.46
CA ASN A 409 -3.26 -5.08 1.47
C ASN A 409 -3.85 -6.38 2.01
N LEU A 410 -4.16 -7.35 1.13
CA LEU A 410 -4.70 -8.65 1.51
C LEU A 410 -3.67 -9.52 2.25
N ILE A 411 -2.39 -9.43 1.87
CA ILE A 411 -1.30 -10.08 2.60
C ILE A 411 -1.24 -9.56 4.04
N THR A 412 -1.31 -8.23 4.21
CA THR A 412 -1.32 -7.61 5.53
C THR A 412 -2.55 -8.01 6.34
N LEU A 413 -3.75 -7.97 5.77
CA LEU A 413 -4.97 -8.40 6.47
C LEU A 413 -4.92 -9.87 6.89
N GLY A 414 -4.50 -10.76 5.97
CA GLY A 414 -4.35 -12.19 6.21
C GLY A 414 -3.30 -12.51 7.27
N SER A 415 -2.22 -11.74 7.35
CA SER A 415 -1.14 -11.95 8.33
C SER A 415 -1.53 -11.73 9.80
N TYR A 416 -2.69 -11.12 10.04
CA TYR A 416 -3.28 -10.95 11.37
C TYR A 416 -4.30 -12.07 11.72
N ASN A 417 -4.59 -12.97 10.79
CA ASN A 417 -5.43 -14.14 11.03
C ASN A 417 -4.72 -15.20 11.87
N THR A 418 -5.52 -16.05 12.50
CA THR A 418 -5.02 -17.29 13.10
C THR A 418 -4.61 -18.27 11.99
N TYR A 419 -3.55 -19.04 12.22
CA TYR A 419 -3.00 -19.99 11.23
C TYR A 419 -4.05 -20.96 10.66
N ASN A 420 -4.94 -21.49 11.52
CA ASN A 420 -5.98 -22.45 11.14
C ASN A 420 -7.28 -21.81 10.60
N ASN A 421 -7.30 -20.50 10.31
CA ASN A 421 -8.51 -19.88 9.77
C ASN A 421 -8.78 -20.37 8.34
N ASN A 422 -10.03 -20.61 7.99
CA ASN A 422 -10.41 -21.02 6.65
C ASN A 422 -10.39 -19.85 5.67
N CYS A 423 -9.20 -19.46 5.22
CA CYS A 423 -9.02 -18.38 4.25
C CYS A 423 -9.69 -18.68 2.91
N TYR A 424 -9.78 -19.96 2.50
CA TYR A 424 -10.38 -20.32 1.22
C TYR A 424 -11.86 -19.93 1.12
N LYS A 425 -12.68 -20.29 2.11
CA LYS A 425 -14.10 -19.91 2.13
C LYS A 425 -14.26 -18.40 2.26
N ASP A 426 -13.46 -17.78 3.11
CA ASP A 426 -13.51 -16.34 3.37
C ASP A 426 -13.25 -15.55 2.06
N CYS A 427 -12.21 -15.92 1.30
CA CYS A 427 -11.91 -15.29 0.01
C CYS A 427 -13.05 -15.44 -1.01
N VAL A 428 -13.64 -16.64 -1.14
CA VAL A 428 -14.74 -16.86 -2.09
C VAL A 428 -15.96 -16.00 -1.72
N TYR A 429 -16.35 -15.96 -0.44
CA TYR A 429 -17.49 -15.14 0.00
C TYR A 429 -17.22 -13.64 -0.16
N LEU A 430 -16.00 -13.17 0.14
CA LEU A 430 -15.62 -11.77 -0.02
C LEU A 430 -15.62 -11.34 -1.50
N CYS A 431 -15.10 -12.18 -2.41
CA CYS A 431 -15.15 -11.90 -3.85
C CYS A 431 -16.58 -11.81 -4.38
N LEU A 432 -17.45 -12.72 -3.95
CA LEU A 432 -18.87 -12.69 -4.30
C LEU A 432 -19.58 -11.47 -3.72
N LEU A 433 -19.30 -11.12 -2.45
CA LEU A 433 -19.83 -9.93 -1.80
C LEU A 433 -19.47 -8.66 -2.57
N ASN A 434 -18.21 -8.50 -2.96
CA ASN A 434 -17.75 -7.34 -3.72
C ASN A 434 -18.43 -7.20 -5.09
N SER A 435 -18.47 -8.29 -5.86
CA SER A 435 -19.09 -8.30 -7.18
C SER A 435 -20.60 -8.04 -7.07
N GLY A 436 -21.26 -8.68 -6.11
CA GLY A 436 -22.67 -8.48 -5.82
C GLY A 436 -22.97 -7.04 -5.39
N THR A 437 -22.12 -6.44 -4.55
CA THR A 437 -22.27 -5.04 -4.12
C THR A 437 -22.16 -4.09 -5.31
N SER A 438 -21.19 -4.31 -6.21
CA SER A 438 -21.03 -3.50 -7.44
C SER A 438 -22.25 -3.57 -8.34
N PHE A 439 -22.80 -4.78 -8.51
CA PHE A 439 -24.00 -4.99 -9.32
C PHE A 439 -25.22 -4.28 -8.73
N VAL A 440 -25.45 -4.43 -7.41
CA VAL A 440 -26.54 -3.75 -6.71
C VAL A 440 -26.36 -2.22 -6.71
N ALA A 441 -25.13 -1.74 -6.53
CA ALA A 441 -24.83 -0.32 -6.62
C ALA A 441 -25.14 0.24 -8.01
N GLY A 442 -24.95 -0.54 -9.07
CA GLY A 442 -25.35 -0.15 -10.42
C GLY A 442 -26.83 0.17 -10.56
N PHE A 443 -27.72 -0.63 -9.95
CA PHE A 443 -29.15 -0.30 -9.92
C PHE A 443 -29.44 0.99 -9.15
N ALA A 444 -28.80 1.19 -7.98
CA ALA A 444 -28.99 2.42 -7.21
C ALA A 444 -28.52 3.66 -7.99
N ILE A 445 -27.36 3.59 -8.65
CA ILE A 445 -26.81 4.69 -9.45
C ILE A 445 -27.68 5.00 -10.67
N PHE A 446 -27.95 3.99 -11.51
CA PHE A 446 -28.63 4.23 -12.78
C PHE A 446 -30.12 4.52 -12.62
N SER A 447 -30.78 4.05 -11.56
CA SER A 447 -32.17 4.46 -11.28
C SER A 447 -32.28 5.95 -10.98
N VAL A 448 -31.34 6.52 -10.22
CA VAL A 448 -31.28 7.96 -9.94
C VAL A 448 -30.86 8.77 -11.17
N LEU A 449 -29.93 8.27 -11.99
CA LEU A 449 -29.59 8.91 -13.27
C LEU A 449 -30.76 8.91 -14.27
N GLY A 450 -31.54 7.83 -14.31
CA GLY A 450 -32.77 7.76 -15.12
C GLY A 450 -33.79 8.78 -14.69
N PHE A 451 -33.95 8.99 -13.38
CA PHE A 451 -34.76 10.08 -12.83
C PHE A 451 -34.25 11.47 -13.26
N MET A 452 -32.95 11.73 -13.14
CA MET A 452 -32.36 13.00 -13.56
C MET A 452 -32.60 13.27 -15.06
N ALA A 453 -32.41 12.26 -15.91
CA ALA A 453 -32.69 12.36 -17.35
C ALA A 453 -34.17 12.63 -17.64
N TYR A 454 -35.08 11.97 -16.91
CA TYR A 454 -36.52 12.19 -17.02
C TYR A 454 -36.96 13.58 -16.54
N GLU A 455 -36.33 14.12 -15.49
CA GLU A 455 -36.60 15.47 -15.00
C GLU A 455 -36.04 16.57 -15.90
N GLN A 456 -34.90 16.35 -16.52
CA GLN A 456 -34.28 17.33 -17.42
C GLN A 456 -34.75 17.22 -18.87
N GLY A 457 -35.36 16.09 -19.26
CA GLY A 457 -35.73 15.80 -20.64
C GLY A 457 -34.52 15.60 -21.57
N VAL A 458 -33.37 15.20 -21.01
CA VAL A 458 -32.11 14.94 -21.74
C VAL A 458 -31.82 13.44 -21.83
N PRO A 459 -31.09 12.97 -22.84
CA PRO A 459 -30.71 11.56 -22.92
C PRO A 459 -29.76 11.17 -21.78
N ILE A 460 -29.90 9.94 -21.27
CA ILE A 460 -29.10 9.44 -20.13
C ILE A 460 -27.59 9.47 -20.41
N SER A 461 -27.18 9.35 -21.68
CA SER A 461 -25.76 9.45 -22.09
C SER A 461 -25.10 10.79 -21.76
N GLU A 462 -25.87 11.88 -21.64
CA GLU A 462 -25.34 13.21 -21.34
C GLU A 462 -25.16 13.43 -19.83
N VAL A 463 -25.91 12.71 -18.99
CA VAL A 463 -25.81 12.78 -17.53
C VAL A 463 -24.89 11.71 -16.93
N ALA A 464 -24.54 10.68 -17.71
CA ALA A 464 -23.66 9.59 -17.30
C ALA A 464 -22.18 9.99 -17.42
N GLU A 465 -21.69 10.74 -16.44
CA GLU A 465 -20.27 11.09 -16.32
C GLU A 465 -19.42 9.93 -15.77
N SER A 466 -18.11 9.96 -16.05
CA SER A 466 -17.14 8.97 -15.56
C SER A 466 -16.32 9.50 -14.39
N GLY A 467 -16.04 8.65 -13.41
CA GLY A 467 -15.11 8.97 -12.32
C GLY A 467 -15.71 9.94 -11.29
N PRO A 468 -14.93 10.91 -10.76
CA PRO A 468 -15.41 11.83 -9.71
C PRO A 468 -16.65 12.64 -10.09
N GLY A 469 -16.80 13.00 -11.38
CA GLY A 469 -17.96 13.76 -11.85
C GLY A 469 -19.30 13.07 -11.59
N LEU A 470 -19.34 11.73 -11.64
CA LEU A 470 -20.57 11.00 -11.32
C LEU A 470 -21.06 11.24 -9.88
N VAL A 471 -20.14 11.25 -8.91
CA VAL A 471 -20.45 11.37 -7.48
C VAL A 471 -20.53 12.82 -7.01
N PHE A 472 -19.77 13.73 -7.63
CA PHE A 472 -19.67 15.13 -7.18
C PHE A 472 -20.43 16.13 -8.07
N ILE A 473 -20.89 15.72 -9.27
CA ILE A 473 -21.68 16.56 -10.17
C ILE A 473 -23.07 15.96 -10.39
N ALA A 474 -23.16 14.76 -11.01
CA ALA A 474 -24.44 14.18 -11.41
C ALA A 474 -25.33 13.80 -10.21
N TYR A 475 -24.77 13.08 -9.23
CA TYR A 475 -25.53 12.65 -8.06
C TYR A 475 -26.02 13.80 -7.16
N PRO A 476 -25.20 14.79 -6.81
CA PRO A 476 -25.63 15.93 -5.99
C PRO A 476 -26.72 16.74 -6.67
N HIS A 477 -26.64 16.85 -8.00
CA HIS A 477 -27.70 17.44 -8.80
C HIS A 477 -29.01 16.66 -8.70
N ALA A 478 -28.98 15.34 -8.90
CA ALA A 478 -30.18 14.51 -8.77
C ALA A 478 -30.79 14.55 -7.36
N MET A 479 -29.96 14.59 -6.31
CA MET A 479 -30.42 14.71 -4.92
C MET A 479 -31.07 16.07 -4.63
N ALA A 480 -30.60 17.15 -5.26
CA ALA A 480 -31.19 18.48 -5.11
C ALA A 480 -32.63 18.55 -5.65
N MET A 481 -32.99 17.69 -6.60
CA MET A 481 -34.35 17.57 -7.16
C MET A 481 -35.30 16.72 -6.30
N MET A 482 -34.78 15.99 -5.30
CA MET A 482 -35.58 15.14 -4.43
C MET A 482 -36.18 15.91 -3.25
N PRO A 483 -37.33 15.49 -2.71
CA PRO A 483 -37.85 16.05 -1.46
C PRO A 483 -36.87 15.78 -0.31
N LEU A 484 -36.70 16.77 0.58
CA LEU A 484 -35.72 16.77 1.67
C LEU A 484 -34.27 16.56 1.20
N PRO A 485 -33.78 17.40 0.26
CA PRO A 485 -32.51 17.17 -0.44
C PRO A 485 -31.29 17.14 0.49
N GLN A 486 -31.33 17.86 1.62
CA GLN A 486 -30.26 17.90 2.63
C GLN A 486 -30.03 16.54 3.29
N LEU A 487 -31.11 15.79 3.58
CA LEU A 487 -31.00 14.46 4.20
C LEU A 487 -30.30 13.48 3.25
N TRP A 488 -30.71 13.48 1.97
CA TRP A 488 -30.11 12.62 0.96
C TRP A 488 -28.63 12.96 0.74
N ALA A 489 -28.31 14.25 0.61
CA ALA A 489 -26.94 14.73 0.47
C ALA A 489 -26.07 14.32 1.68
N PHE A 490 -26.53 14.56 2.90
CA PHE A 490 -25.79 14.20 4.11
C PHE A 490 -25.48 12.70 4.15
N CYS A 491 -26.50 11.86 3.97
CA CYS A 491 -26.34 10.41 4.03
C CYS A 491 -25.46 9.86 2.89
N PHE A 492 -25.60 10.41 1.68
CA PHE A 492 -24.79 10.02 0.52
C PHE A 492 -23.32 10.37 0.71
N PHE A 493 -23.00 11.61 1.10
CA PHE A 493 -21.61 12.02 1.31
C PHE A 493 -20.97 11.38 2.55
N LEU A 494 -21.76 11.09 3.58
CA LEU A 494 -21.30 10.26 4.70
C LEU A 494 -20.96 8.84 4.22
N MET A 495 -21.80 8.22 3.39
CA MET A 495 -21.51 6.92 2.78
C MET A 495 -20.22 6.97 1.94
N VAL A 496 -20.07 7.96 1.06
CA VAL A 496 -18.87 8.15 0.22
C VAL A 496 -17.62 8.30 1.09
N PHE A 497 -17.70 9.09 2.16
CA PHE A 497 -16.60 9.25 3.11
C PHE A 497 -16.23 7.92 3.80
N LEU A 498 -17.21 7.18 4.31
CA LEU A 498 -17.00 5.92 5.02
C LEU A 498 -16.43 4.81 4.10
N LEU A 499 -16.94 4.68 2.88
CA LEU A 499 -16.36 3.79 1.85
C LEU A 499 -14.91 4.15 1.54
N GLY A 500 -14.58 5.45 1.59
CA GLY A 500 -13.24 5.94 1.40
C GLY A 500 -12.29 5.52 2.54
N VAL A 501 -12.69 5.82 3.78
CA VAL A 501 -11.91 5.58 5.00
C VAL A 501 -11.54 4.10 5.15
N ASP A 502 -12.47 3.20 4.82
CA ASP A 502 -12.24 1.75 4.86
C ASP A 502 -11.30 1.23 3.77
N THR A 503 -10.98 1.99 2.73
CA THR A 503 -9.89 1.59 1.83
C THR A 503 -8.55 2.12 2.34
N ASP A 504 -8.54 3.37 2.82
CA ASP A 504 -7.31 4.02 3.27
C ASP A 504 -6.73 3.41 4.54
N PHE A 505 -7.58 2.95 5.47
CA PHE A 505 -7.11 2.42 6.75
C PHE A 505 -6.22 1.17 6.60
N VAL A 506 -6.44 0.37 5.57
CA VAL A 506 -5.80 -0.91 5.29
C VAL A 506 -4.60 -0.67 4.41
N ALA A 507 -4.70 0.27 3.48
CA ALA A 507 -3.55 0.79 2.76
C ALA A 507 -2.50 1.39 3.72
N LEU A 508 -2.91 2.19 4.72
CA LEU A 508 -2.03 2.73 5.76
C LEU A 508 -1.49 1.65 6.71
N GLU A 509 -2.33 0.68 7.08
CA GLU A 509 -1.91 -0.46 7.88
C GLU A 509 -0.88 -1.31 7.13
N ASN A 510 -1.01 -1.50 5.82
CA ASN A 510 -0.04 -2.21 4.97
C ASN A 510 1.32 -1.49 4.93
N LEU A 511 1.35 -0.17 4.68
CA LEU A 511 2.60 0.60 4.71
C LEU A 511 3.28 0.50 6.08
N THR A 512 2.50 0.74 7.14
CA THR A 512 3.02 0.75 8.52
C THR A 512 3.50 -0.63 8.94
N THR A 513 2.76 -1.68 8.60
CA THR A 513 3.09 -3.07 8.95
C THR A 513 4.30 -3.57 8.17
N SER A 514 4.38 -3.29 6.87
CA SER A 514 5.52 -3.68 6.04
C SER A 514 6.83 -3.09 6.55
N ILE A 515 6.86 -1.80 6.91
CA ILE A 515 8.05 -1.16 7.49
C ILE A 515 8.33 -1.68 8.92
N SER A 516 7.28 -1.86 9.73
CA SER A 516 7.43 -2.36 11.11
C SER A 516 7.99 -3.78 11.17
N ASP A 517 7.68 -4.61 10.16
CA ASP A 517 8.12 -6.00 10.07
C ASP A 517 9.53 -6.15 9.49
N MET A 518 10.02 -5.17 8.71
CA MET A 518 11.42 -5.12 8.27
C MET A 518 12.37 -4.81 9.43
N TYR A 519 11.98 -3.92 10.35
CA TYR A 519 12.81 -3.51 11.50
C TYR A 519 12.07 -3.75 12.83
N PRO A 520 11.79 -5.03 13.18
CA PRO A 520 10.94 -5.37 14.33
C PRO A 520 11.57 -4.97 15.66
N SER A 521 12.91 -4.95 15.75
CA SER A 521 13.65 -4.56 16.95
C SER A 521 13.39 -3.09 17.32
N PHE A 522 13.12 -2.20 16.36
CA PHE A 522 12.89 -0.78 16.62
C PHE A 522 11.41 -0.43 16.69
N PHE A 523 10.62 -0.83 15.69
CA PHE A 523 9.24 -0.37 15.57
C PHE A 523 8.23 -1.12 16.44
N ARG A 524 8.52 -2.38 16.83
CA ARG A 524 7.67 -3.14 17.76
C ARG A 524 7.92 -2.81 19.24
N GLN A 525 8.74 -1.79 19.53
CA GLN A 525 8.99 -1.32 20.88
C GLN A 525 8.14 -0.08 21.22
N GLY A 526 7.35 -0.16 22.28
CA GLY A 526 6.65 0.98 22.86
C GLY A 526 5.68 1.68 21.89
N SER A 527 5.84 3.00 21.74
CA SER A 527 4.99 3.84 20.88
C SER A 527 5.62 4.12 19.50
N CYS A 528 6.73 3.47 19.14
CA CYS A 528 7.44 3.73 17.89
C CYS A 528 6.60 3.45 16.64
N ARG A 529 5.76 2.41 16.66
CA ARG A 529 4.79 2.15 15.59
C ARG A 529 3.81 3.32 15.40
N LYS A 530 3.34 3.95 16.48
CA LYS A 530 2.42 5.09 16.43
C LYS A 530 3.09 6.33 15.85
N LEU A 531 4.38 6.52 16.17
CA LEU A 531 5.19 7.61 15.63
C LEU A 531 5.50 7.39 14.14
N LEU A 532 5.77 6.14 13.73
CA LEU A 532 5.93 5.77 12.32
C LEU A 532 4.65 6.05 11.53
N LEU A 533 3.49 5.62 12.04
CA LEU A 533 2.20 5.91 11.43
C LEU A 533 1.99 7.43 11.29
N LEU A 534 2.26 8.20 12.35
CA LEU A 534 2.15 9.66 12.31
C LEU A 534 3.08 10.27 11.25
N PHE A 535 4.32 9.80 11.18
CA PHE A 535 5.29 10.25 10.17
C PHE A 535 4.78 9.97 8.75
N ILE A 536 4.26 8.77 8.48
CA ILE A 536 3.68 8.41 7.17
C ILE A 536 2.50 9.33 6.85
N CYS A 537 1.56 9.52 7.79
CA CYS A 537 0.42 10.42 7.59
C CYS A 537 0.85 11.87 7.31
N VAL A 538 1.84 12.41 8.03
CA VAL A 538 2.34 13.77 7.84
C VAL A 538 3.02 13.92 6.48
N VAL A 539 3.87 12.98 6.08
CA VAL A 539 4.53 13.01 4.76
C VAL A 539 3.49 12.92 3.64
N SER A 540 2.54 12.00 3.74
CA SER A 540 1.46 11.84 2.75
C SER A 540 0.53 13.07 2.70
N PHE A 541 0.24 13.71 3.84
CA PHE A 541 -0.49 14.98 3.89
C PHE A 541 0.25 16.09 3.14
N LEU A 542 1.56 16.25 3.38
CA LEU A 542 2.38 17.27 2.71
C LEU A 542 2.44 17.07 1.20
N ILE A 543 2.51 15.82 0.73
CA ILE A 543 2.43 15.51 -0.71
C ILE A 543 1.01 15.80 -1.23
N GLY A 544 -0.02 15.43 -0.48
CA GLY A 544 -1.43 15.68 -0.80
C GLY A 544 -1.77 17.17 -0.98
N LEU A 545 -1.04 18.09 -0.33
CA LEU A 545 -1.23 19.53 -0.52
C LEU A 545 -1.05 19.97 -1.99
N LEU A 546 -0.22 19.27 -2.78
CA LEU A 546 -0.07 19.55 -4.21
C LEU A 546 -1.38 19.31 -4.98
N ILE A 547 -2.18 18.35 -4.53
CA ILE A 547 -3.45 17.96 -5.15
C ILE A 547 -4.62 18.87 -4.69
N VAL A 548 -4.42 19.64 -3.61
CA VAL A 548 -5.42 20.56 -3.05
C VAL A 548 -5.25 22.01 -3.57
N THR A 549 -4.44 22.17 -4.62
CA THR A 549 -4.26 23.46 -5.30
C THR A 549 -5.29 23.66 -6.42
N ASP A 550 -5.41 24.88 -6.96
CA ASP A 550 -6.28 25.20 -8.10
C ASP A 550 -6.02 24.26 -9.32
N GLY A 551 -4.75 23.91 -9.58
CA GLY A 551 -4.34 22.94 -10.62
C GLY A 551 -4.32 21.48 -10.16
N GLY A 552 -4.77 21.20 -8.93
CA GLY A 552 -4.64 19.93 -8.25
C GLY A 552 -5.41 18.78 -8.91
N MET A 553 -6.55 19.05 -9.55
CA MET A 553 -7.32 18.04 -10.28
C MET A 553 -6.53 17.43 -11.45
N TYR A 554 -5.68 18.21 -12.12
CA TYR A 554 -4.80 17.69 -13.18
C TYR A 554 -3.71 16.78 -12.62
N VAL A 555 -3.15 17.13 -11.45
CA VAL A 555 -2.16 16.31 -10.75
C VAL A 555 -2.80 15.01 -10.25
N PHE A 556 -3.99 15.10 -9.66
CA PHE A 556 -4.78 13.95 -9.22
C PHE A 556 -4.97 12.95 -10.36
N GLN A 557 -5.46 13.41 -11.51
CA GLN A 557 -5.70 12.54 -12.66
C GLN A 557 -4.43 11.96 -13.26
N LEU A 558 -3.32 12.71 -13.24
CA LEU A 558 -2.04 12.18 -13.70
C LEU A 558 -1.59 10.99 -12.83
N ILE A 559 -1.71 11.11 -11.51
CA ILE A 559 -1.38 10.04 -10.56
C ILE A 559 -2.36 8.87 -10.70
N ASP A 560 -3.66 9.14 -10.77
CA ASP A 560 -4.70 8.12 -10.90
C ASP A 560 -4.54 7.30 -12.19
N TYR A 561 -4.29 7.98 -13.32
CA TYR A 561 -4.20 7.35 -14.64
C TYR A 561 -2.90 6.56 -14.85
N TYR A 562 -1.75 7.05 -14.38
CA TYR A 562 -0.45 6.41 -14.63
C TYR A 562 0.06 5.59 -13.45
N ALA A 563 0.01 6.14 -12.23
CA ALA A 563 0.61 5.52 -11.06
C ALA A 563 -0.30 4.45 -10.45
N CYS A 564 -1.60 4.77 -10.32
CA CYS A 564 -2.63 3.88 -9.77
C CYS A 564 -3.35 3.06 -10.87
N ASN A 565 -2.64 2.75 -11.96
CA ASN A 565 -3.22 2.05 -13.10
C ASN A 565 -3.32 0.53 -12.85
N GLY A 566 -4.45 -0.07 -13.24
CA GLY A 566 -4.62 -1.52 -13.25
C GLY A 566 -3.57 -2.26 -14.09
N THR A 567 -3.03 -1.64 -15.14
CA THR A 567 -1.92 -2.22 -15.93
C THR A 567 -0.68 -2.48 -15.07
N CYS A 568 -0.34 -1.57 -14.14
CA CYS A 568 0.79 -1.75 -13.22
C CYS A 568 0.55 -2.92 -12.25
N LEU A 569 -0.68 -3.06 -11.76
CA LEU A 569 -1.09 -4.19 -10.91
C LEU A 569 -1.04 -5.52 -11.67
N MET A 570 -1.52 -5.54 -12.92
CA MET A 570 -1.46 -6.72 -13.77
C MET A 570 -0.01 -7.14 -14.07
N PHE A 571 0.90 -6.19 -14.25
CA PHE A 571 2.33 -6.49 -14.38
C PHE A 571 2.87 -7.21 -13.14
N LEU A 572 2.56 -6.72 -11.93
CA LEU A 572 2.95 -7.39 -10.69
C LEU A 572 2.31 -8.78 -10.55
N ALA A 573 1.06 -8.95 -10.97
CA ALA A 573 0.36 -10.22 -10.93
C ALA A 573 1.04 -11.32 -11.76
N ILE A 574 1.65 -10.95 -12.89
CA ILE A 574 2.43 -11.88 -13.72
C ILE A 574 3.59 -12.45 -12.90
N PHE A 575 4.33 -11.59 -12.20
CA PHE A 575 5.46 -12.02 -11.37
C PHE A 575 5.01 -12.75 -10.11
N GLU A 576 3.94 -12.33 -9.44
CA GLU A 576 3.41 -13.05 -8.27
C GLU A 576 3.03 -14.50 -8.62
N THR A 577 2.37 -14.69 -9.75
CA THR A 577 1.95 -16.02 -10.21
C THR A 577 3.10 -16.87 -10.74
N ILE A 578 4.08 -16.27 -11.43
CA ILE A 578 5.29 -16.97 -11.86
C ILE A 578 6.13 -17.38 -10.65
N CYS A 579 6.31 -16.48 -9.69
CA CYS A 579 7.06 -16.73 -8.46
C CYS A 579 6.48 -17.92 -7.69
N ILE A 580 5.17 -17.94 -7.44
CA ILE A 580 4.51 -19.03 -6.70
C ILE A 580 4.33 -20.30 -7.54
N GLY A 581 3.96 -20.16 -8.81
CA GLY A 581 3.62 -21.29 -9.68
C GLY A 581 4.84 -22.07 -10.17
N TRP A 582 5.95 -21.39 -10.45
CA TRP A 582 7.11 -21.95 -11.14
C TRP A 582 8.42 -21.84 -10.36
N VAL A 583 8.65 -20.74 -9.62
CA VAL A 583 9.95 -20.47 -8.97
C VAL A 583 10.05 -21.09 -7.57
N PHE A 584 8.98 -21.02 -6.77
CA PHE A 584 8.95 -21.50 -5.37
C PHE A 584 8.93 -23.04 -5.20
N GLY A 585 9.31 -23.80 -6.24
CA GLY A 585 9.44 -25.26 -6.21
C GLY A 585 8.22 -26.02 -6.73
N GLU A 586 7.75 -25.68 -7.94
CA GLU A 586 6.46 -26.11 -8.53
C GLU A 586 5.25 -25.68 -7.66
N TRP A 587 4.02 -25.81 -8.15
CA TRP A 587 2.81 -25.39 -7.41
C TRP A 587 2.55 -26.17 -6.10
N GLN A 588 3.21 -27.32 -5.91
CA GLN A 588 2.88 -28.27 -4.85
C GLN A 588 3.14 -27.74 -3.43
N PRO A 589 4.28 -27.09 -3.12
CA PRO A 589 4.56 -26.57 -1.78
C PRO A 589 3.54 -25.56 -1.29
N PHE A 590 3.15 -24.59 -2.13
CA PHE A 590 2.18 -23.57 -1.73
C PHE A 590 0.77 -24.16 -1.54
N TYR A 591 0.37 -25.10 -2.40
CA TYR A 591 -0.89 -25.81 -2.26
C TYR A 591 -0.94 -26.67 -0.98
N ASP A 592 0.18 -27.31 -0.64
CA ASP A 592 0.34 -28.09 0.59
C ASP A 592 0.36 -27.18 1.84
N CYS A 593 0.90 -25.96 1.75
CA CYS A 593 0.81 -24.96 2.83
C CYS A 593 -0.65 -24.56 3.10
N ILE A 594 -1.46 -24.39 2.05
CA ILE A 594 -2.89 -24.11 2.22
C ILE A 594 -3.61 -25.31 2.85
N GLU A 595 -3.31 -26.53 2.40
CA GLU A 595 -3.86 -27.75 3.00
C GLU A 595 -3.49 -27.89 4.48
N ASP A 596 -2.27 -27.54 4.87
CA ASP A 596 -1.82 -27.54 6.27
C ASP A 596 -2.56 -26.50 7.13
N MET A 597 -2.88 -25.32 6.57
CA MET A 597 -3.65 -24.28 7.27
C MET A 597 -5.14 -24.62 7.41
N ILE A 598 -5.81 -25.04 6.32
CA ILE A 598 -7.29 -25.21 6.33
C ILE A 598 -7.74 -26.66 6.54
N GLY A 599 -6.83 -27.62 6.49
CA GLY A 599 -7.08 -29.06 6.67
C GLY A 599 -7.62 -29.78 5.43
N TYR A 600 -7.81 -29.09 4.30
CA TYR A 600 -8.26 -29.69 3.04
C TYR A 600 -7.70 -28.95 1.83
N ARG A 601 -7.71 -29.60 0.67
CA ARG A 601 -7.23 -29.01 -0.59
C ARG A 601 -8.29 -28.10 -1.23
N PRO A 602 -7.93 -26.90 -1.69
CA PRO A 602 -8.80 -26.06 -2.52
C PRO A 602 -9.25 -26.78 -3.80
N TRP A 603 -10.16 -26.14 -4.54
CA TRP A 603 -10.59 -26.68 -5.84
C TRP A 603 -9.45 -26.62 -6.88
N PRO A 604 -9.17 -27.70 -7.65
CA PRO A 604 -8.02 -27.75 -8.56
C PRO A 604 -7.97 -26.67 -9.63
N LEU A 605 -9.10 -26.02 -9.95
CA LEU A 605 -9.12 -24.90 -10.89
C LEU A 605 -8.14 -23.79 -10.46
N ILE A 606 -8.04 -23.51 -9.16
CA ILE A 606 -7.17 -22.46 -8.61
C ILE A 606 -5.70 -22.73 -8.91
N LYS A 607 -5.29 -24.00 -8.80
CA LYS A 607 -3.96 -24.44 -9.19
C LYS A 607 -3.68 -24.12 -10.67
N TYR A 608 -4.59 -24.47 -11.58
CA TYR A 608 -4.40 -24.19 -13.00
C TYR A 608 -4.46 -22.69 -13.32
N CYS A 609 -5.19 -21.91 -12.52
CA CYS A 609 -5.20 -20.46 -12.64
C CYS A 609 -3.82 -19.87 -12.36
N TRP A 610 -3.20 -20.22 -11.22
CA TRP A 610 -1.86 -19.73 -10.89
C TRP A 610 -0.79 -20.16 -11.89
N LEU A 611 -0.90 -21.34 -12.49
CA LEU A 611 0.10 -21.86 -13.42
C LEU A 611 0.00 -21.30 -14.83
N PHE A 612 -1.22 -21.16 -15.34
CA PHE A 612 -1.46 -20.93 -16.76
C PHE A 612 -2.44 -19.79 -17.02
N PHE A 613 -3.66 -19.85 -16.48
CA PHE A 613 -4.71 -18.90 -16.89
C PHE A 613 -4.44 -17.48 -16.44
N THR A 614 -4.15 -17.27 -15.15
CA THR A 614 -3.88 -15.93 -14.61
C THR A 614 -2.69 -15.26 -15.28
N PRO A 615 -1.48 -15.87 -15.38
CA PRO A 615 -0.35 -15.24 -16.05
C PRO A 615 -0.62 -15.01 -17.54
N ALA A 616 -1.25 -15.95 -18.26
CA ALA A 616 -1.55 -15.78 -19.68
C ALA A 616 -2.54 -14.62 -19.94
N ILE A 617 -3.61 -14.54 -19.15
CA ILE A 617 -4.59 -13.45 -19.24
C ILE A 617 -3.90 -12.12 -18.94
N CYS A 618 -3.12 -12.03 -17.86
CA CYS A 618 -2.44 -10.80 -17.45
C CYS A 618 -1.39 -10.35 -18.47
N ILE A 619 -0.61 -11.26 -19.05
CA ILE A 619 0.34 -10.97 -20.13
C ILE A 619 -0.40 -10.43 -21.36
N GLY A 620 -1.47 -11.11 -21.78
CA GLY A 620 -2.26 -10.71 -22.94
C GLY A 620 -2.84 -9.31 -22.80
N THR A 621 -3.47 -9.01 -21.66
CA THR A 621 -4.01 -7.69 -21.37
C THR A 621 -2.95 -6.63 -21.20
N PHE A 622 -1.81 -6.95 -20.57
CA PHE A 622 -0.70 -6.02 -20.39
C PHE A 622 -0.13 -5.60 -21.76
N ILE A 623 0.16 -6.56 -22.64
CA ILE A 623 0.62 -6.29 -24.00
C ILE A 623 -0.41 -5.44 -24.77
N PHE A 624 -1.69 -5.81 -24.70
CA PHE A 624 -2.73 -5.06 -25.39
C PHE A 624 -2.87 -3.62 -24.87
N SER A 625 -2.70 -3.40 -23.56
CA SER A 625 -2.72 -2.05 -22.97
C SER A 625 -1.58 -1.17 -23.45
N LEU A 626 -0.39 -1.75 -23.71
CA LEU A 626 0.74 -1.04 -24.29
C LEU A 626 0.51 -0.72 -25.78
N VAL A 627 -0.07 -1.65 -26.53
CA VAL A 627 -0.36 -1.47 -27.97
C VAL A 627 -1.47 -0.45 -28.21
N LYS A 628 -2.51 -0.44 -27.38
CA LYS A 628 -3.65 0.49 -27.48
C LYS A 628 -3.56 1.63 -26.48
N TYR A 629 -2.35 2.04 -26.13
CA TYR A 629 -2.14 3.19 -25.26
C TYR A 629 -2.83 4.44 -25.81
N THR A 630 -3.64 5.07 -24.97
CA THR A 630 -4.25 6.37 -25.27
C THR A 630 -3.71 7.42 -24.30
N PRO A 631 -3.29 8.60 -24.78
CA PRO A 631 -2.81 9.65 -23.90
C PRO A 631 -3.95 10.23 -23.06
N LEU A 632 -3.67 10.50 -21.79
CA LEU A 632 -4.60 11.13 -20.86
C LEU A 632 -5.07 12.49 -21.39
N LYS A 633 -6.38 12.77 -21.28
CA LYS A 633 -6.99 14.07 -21.60
C LYS A 633 -7.97 14.43 -20.51
N TYR A 634 -8.04 15.70 -20.13
CA TYR A 634 -9.05 16.20 -19.20
C TYR A 634 -10.22 16.83 -19.96
N ASN A 635 -11.45 16.49 -19.56
CA ASN A 635 -12.72 16.98 -20.13
C ASN A 635 -12.75 17.02 -21.68
N ARG A 636 -12.11 16.04 -22.33
CA ARG A 636 -11.92 15.89 -23.80
C ARG A 636 -11.18 17.03 -24.51
N SER A 637 -11.09 18.23 -23.94
CA SER A 637 -10.54 19.46 -24.50
C SER A 637 -9.09 19.71 -24.11
N TYR A 638 -8.74 19.51 -22.84
CA TYR A 638 -7.39 19.78 -22.33
C TYR A 638 -6.43 18.62 -22.62
N LYS A 639 -5.31 18.96 -23.26
CA LYS A 639 -4.20 18.03 -23.53
C LYS A 639 -3.05 18.37 -22.59
N TYR A 640 -2.56 17.36 -21.90
CA TYR A 640 -1.41 17.53 -21.02
C TYR A 640 -0.14 17.88 -21.83
N PRO A 641 0.75 18.70 -21.28
CA PRO A 641 2.04 19.01 -21.91
C PRO A 641 2.96 17.78 -21.93
N ALA A 642 3.94 17.78 -22.83
CA ALA A 642 4.83 16.63 -23.02
C ALA A 642 5.56 16.20 -21.74
N TRP A 643 5.99 17.17 -20.92
CA TRP A 643 6.66 16.91 -19.66
C TRP A 643 5.75 16.17 -18.65
N ALA A 644 4.44 16.45 -18.67
CA ALA A 644 3.49 15.79 -17.79
C ALA A 644 3.29 14.33 -18.19
N TYR A 645 3.25 14.01 -19.49
CA TYR A 645 3.25 12.61 -19.94
C TYR A 645 4.54 11.88 -19.55
N THR A 646 5.71 12.53 -19.66
CA THR A 646 6.96 11.90 -19.22
C THR A 646 6.98 11.67 -17.72
N LEU A 647 6.42 12.59 -16.93
CA LEU A 647 6.25 12.42 -15.49
C LEU A 647 5.29 11.26 -15.18
N GLY A 648 4.17 11.16 -15.88
CA GLY A 648 3.23 10.04 -15.76
C GLY A 648 3.89 8.69 -16.01
N TRP A 649 4.63 8.56 -17.12
CA TRP A 649 5.38 7.34 -17.41
C TRP A 649 6.48 7.06 -16.37
N PHE A 650 7.14 8.09 -15.84
CA PHE A 650 8.09 7.91 -14.75
C PHE A 650 7.41 7.36 -13.49
N LEU A 651 6.22 7.85 -13.13
CA LEU A 651 5.43 7.32 -12.02
C LEU A 651 5.04 5.85 -12.24
N ALA A 652 4.57 5.50 -13.43
CA ALA A 652 4.24 4.11 -13.78
C ALA A 652 5.48 3.19 -13.73
N LEU A 653 6.61 3.64 -14.27
CA LEU A 653 7.86 2.88 -14.30
C LEU A 653 8.51 2.77 -12.92
N SER A 654 8.24 3.70 -11.99
CA SER A 654 8.83 3.70 -10.65
C SER A 654 8.53 2.42 -9.86
N SER A 655 7.37 1.80 -10.08
CA SER A 655 7.00 0.50 -9.49
C SER A 655 7.45 -0.68 -10.36
N ILE A 656 7.21 -0.61 -11.68
CA ILE A 656 7.48 -1.68 -12.65
C ILE A 656 8.99 -1.98 -12.75
N VAL A 657 9.83 -0.95 -12.90
CA VAL A 657 11.28 -1.09 -13.14
C VAL A 657 12.03 -1.50 -11.88
N LEU A 658 11.45 -1.31 -10.71
CA LEU A 658 12.04 -1.74 -9.45
C LEU A 658 12.22 -3.26 -9.39
N VAL A 659 11.33 -4.03 -10.04
CA VAL A 659 11.39 -5.50 -10.11
C VAL A 659 12.68 -6.00 -10.81
N PRO A 660 12.97 -5.62 -12.07
CA PRO A 660 14.20 -6.05 -12.74
C PRO A 660 15.46 -5.44 -12.13
N LEU A 661 15.43 -4.16 -11.70
CA LEU A 661 16.61 -3.50 -11.13
C LEU A 661 17.07 -4.17 -9.83
N TRP A 662 16.13 -4.48 -8.92
CA TRP A 662 16.48 -5.12 -7.65
C TRP A 662 16.96 -6.56 -7.84
N SER A 663 16.35 -7.28 -8.79
CA SER A 663 16.78 -8.64 -9.16
C SER A 663 18.24 -8.65 -9.64
N VAL A 664 18.62 -7.70 -10.52
CA VAL A 664 20.01 -7.53 -10.97
C VAL A 664 20.94 -7.13 -9.82
N PHE A 665 20.51 -6.23 -8.93
CA PHE A 665 21.29 -5.81 -7.77
C PHE A 665 21.61 -6.97 -6.82
N LYS A 666 20.63 -7.84 -6.51
CA LYS A 666 20.86 -9.03 -5.67
C LYS A 666 21.75 -10.05 -6.34
N LEU A 667 21.52 -10.33 -7.63
CA LEU A 667 22.35 -11.23 -8.42
C LEU A 667 23.83 -10.82 -8.47
N THR A 668 24.11 -9.52 -8.52
CA THR A 668 25.48 -9.00 -8.53
C THR A 668 26.15 -9.03 -7.15
N ARG A 669 25.38 -8.96 -6.06
CA ARG A 669 25.89 -8.95 -4.68
C ARG A 669 26.09 -10.33 -4.06
N THR A 670 25.34 -11.34 -4.48
CA THR A 670 25.46 -12.70 -3.95
C THR A 670 26.74 -13.37 -4.44
N LYS A 671 27.49 -13.98 -3.52
CA LYS A 671 28.73 -14.70 -3.84
C LYS A 671 28.41 -16.07 -4.46
N GLY A 672 29.26 -16.53 -5.37
CA GLY A 672 29.10 -17.82 -6.08
C GLY A 672 29.14 -17.69 -7.59
N SER A 673 29.03 -18.80 -8.30
CA SER A 673 28.81 -18.83 -9.76
C SER A 673 27.36 -18.46 -10.11
N MET A 674 27.08 -18.06 -11.36
CA MET A 674 25.71 -17.68 -11.76
C MET A 674 24.65 -18.75 -11.45
N PRO A 675 24.87 -20.05 -11.73
CA PRO A 675 23.90 -21.10 -11.38
C PRO A 675 23.72 -21.27 -9.87
N GLU A 676 24.78 -21.14 -9.09
CA GLU A 676 24.71 -21.22 -7.62
C GLU A 676 23.98 -20.02 -7.02
N ARG A 677 24.20 -18.82 -7.54
CA ARG A 677 23.47 -17.61 -7.12
C ARG A 677 21.98 -17.77 -7.39
N LEU A 678 21.63 -18.25 -8.59
CA LEU A 678 20.25 -18.52 -8.97
C LEU A 678 19.64 -19.63 -8.08
N ARG A 679 20.38 -20.68 -7.77
CA ARG A 679 19.86 -21.74 -6.90
C ARG A 679 19.67 -21.28 -5.45
N LEU A 680 20.66 -20.59 -4.89
CA LEU A 680 20.66 -20.14 -3.49
C LEU A 680 19.51 -19.18 -3.23
N LEU A 681 19.32 -18.23 -4.12
CA LEU A 681 18.33 -17.21 -3.93
C LEU A 681 16.90 -17.73 -4.27
N CYS A 682 16.72 -18.79 -5.06
CA CYS A 682 15.40 -19.40 -5.31
C CYS A 682 14.87 -20.21 -4.11
N LEU A 683 15.72 -20.47 -3.10
CA LEU A 683 15.33 -21.29 -1.96
C LEU A 683 14.50 -20.49 -0.95
N PRO A 684 13.40 -21.07 -0.41
CA PRO A 684 12.66 -20.49 0.70
C PRO A 684 13.55 -20.27 1.91
N ALA A 685 13.21 -19.28 2.73
CA ALA A 685 13.83 -19.11 4.04
C ALA A 685 13.74 -20.42 4.86
N THR A 686 14.81 -20.72 5.60
CA THR A 686 14.95 -22.01 6.30
C THR A 686 14.03 -22.14 7.51
N ASP A 687 13.55 -21.00 8.05
CA ASP A 687 12.72 -20.83 9.24
C ASP A 687 11.20 -20.83 8.99
N LEU A 688 10.76 -20.97 7.74
CA LEU A 688 9.34 -21.11 7.43
C LEU A 688 8.76 -22.35 8.15
N PRO A 689 7.53 -22.26 8.69
CA PRO A 689 6.83 -23.40 9.29
C PRO A 689 6.42 -24.39 8.19
N LEU A 690 7.39 -25.07 7.61
CA LEU A 690 7.20 -26.00 6.50
C LEU A 690 6.20 -27.09 6.91
N GLY A 691 5.23 -27.31 6.02
CA GLY A 691 4.22 -28.36 6.18
C GLY A 691 4.87 -29.73 6.43
N LYS A 692 4.12 -30.62 7.11
CA LYS A 692 4.63 -31.92 7.59
C LYS A 692 5.35 -32.77 6.52
N LYS A 693 4.96 -32.66 5.24
CA LYS A 693 5.60 -33.36 4.11
C LYS A 693 6.94 -32.76 3.67
N GLN A 694 7.14 -31.44 3.80
CA GLN A 694 8.39 -30.78 3.43
C GLN A 694 9.49 -30.93 4.48
N LYS A 695 9.12 -31.14 5.75
CA LYS A 695 10.08 -31.60 6.79
C LYS A 695 10.66 -32.97 6.45
N ALA A 696 9.87 -33.86 5.85
CA ALA A 696 10.33 -35.19 5.44
C ALA A 696 11.28 -35.14 4.23
N SER A 697 11.10 -34.20 3.30
CA SER A 697 11.94 -34.07 2.10
C SER A 697 13.21 -33.22 2.28
N ARG A 698 13.31 -32.42 3.37
CA ARG A 698 14.54 -31.69 3.75
C ARG A 698 15.57 -32.51 4.53
N CYS A 699 15.30 -33.78 4.82
CA CYS A 699 16.34 -34.73 5.25
C CYS A 699 16.88 -35.57 4.08
N PRO A 700 17.76 -35.05 3.20
CA PRO A 700 18.64 -35.89 2.43
C PRO A 700 20.08 -35.51 2.76
N PHE A 701 20.63 -35.99 3.86
CA PHE A 701 22.07 -36.23 4.09
C PHE A 701 22.26 -36.72 5.53
N ASN A 702 22.19 -38.03 5.72
CA ASN A 702 23.08 -38.72 6.66
C ASN A 702 23.69 -39.90 5.88
N SER A 703 24.97 -39.71 5.58
CA SER A 703 26.06 -40.66 5.32
C SER A 703 25.77 -42.12 4.93
N GLU A 704 26.56 -42.58 3.97
CA GLU A 704 26.84 -43.96 3.58
C GLU A 704 26.80 -45.01 4.72
N PRO A 705 26.48 -46.28 4.38
CA PRO A 705 26.28 -47.34 5.34
C PRO A 705 27.62 -47.85 5.90
N SER A 706 28.02 -47.36 7.08
CA SER A 706 28.96 -48.09 7.92
C SER A 706 28.19 -49.17 8.69
N GLN A 707 28.53 -50.42 8.39
CA GLN A 707 28.17 -51.61 9.15
C GLN A 707 28.43 -51.44 10.66
N GLN A 708 27.63 -52.17 11.46
CA GLN A 708 27.75 -52.42 12.91
C GLN A 708 27.23 -51.33 13.85
N CYS A 709 25.95 -51.46 14.24
CA CYS A 709 25.58 -51.76 15.63
C CYS A 709 24.12 -52.23 15.68
N GLY A 710 23.88 -53.34 16.39
CA GLY A 710 22.61 -54.02 16.46
C GLY A 710 21.60 -53.39 17.43
N GLU A 711 20.34 -53.82 17.22
CA GLU A 711 19.28 -54.00 18.20
C GLU A 711 18.97 -52.82 19.14
N THR A 712 17.86 -52.13 18.87
CA THR A 712 16.71 -51.94 19.79
C THR A 712 15.65 -51.02 19.18
N GLU A 713 14.82 -51.56 18.28
CA GLU A 713 13.53 -50.95 17.89
C GLU A 713 12.43 -51.46 18.82
N THR A 714 12.19 -50.81 19.97
CA THR A 714 10.90 -50.86 20.69
C THR A 714 10.85 -49.83 21.83
N ALA A 715 10.49 -48.57 21.54
CA ALA A 715 9.90 -47.65 22.53
C ALA A 715 9.60 -46.29 21.88
N CYS A 716 8.41 -46.13 21.27
CA CYS A 716 7.67 -44.85 21.20
C CYS A 716 6.36 -45.05 20.42
N LYS A 717 5.49 -45.91 20.95
CA LYS A 717 4.06 -45.91 20.64
C LYS A 717 3.32 -46.27 21.92
N LYS A 718 2.29 -45.48 22.22
CA LYS A 718 1.32 -45.55 23.33
C LYS A 718 1.66 -44.69 24.56
N GLU A 719 1.05 -43.51 24.59
CA GLU A 719 0.43 -42.96 25.79
C GLU A 719 -0.46 -41.79 25.37
N TYR A 720 -1.76 -42.05 25.21
CA TYR A 720 -2.88 -41.12 25.35
C TYR A 720 -4.15 -41.96 25.14
N GLU A 721 -4.66 -42.55 26.21
CA GLU A 721 -6.09 -42.75 26.46
C GLU A 721 -6.31 -43.35 27.85
N THR A 722 -7.27 -42.73 28.57
CA THR A 722 -8.10 -43.24 29.67
C THR A 722 -7.44 -43.70 30.97
N GLU A 723 -7.79 -43.04 32.08
CA GLU A 723 -8.48 -43.74 33.18
C GLU A 723 -9.17 -42.77 34.16
N ASP A 724 -10.34 -43.22 34.60
CA ASP A 724 -11.34 -42.63 35.46
C ASP A 724 -10.93 -42.50 36.94
N ALA A 725 -11.72 -41.69 37.67
CA ALA A 725 -11.79 -41.66 39.14
C ALA A 725 -12.17 -43.03 39.73
N PRO A 726 -11.78 -43.31 40.99
CA PRO A 726 -12.78 -43.20 42.05
C PRO A 726 -12.26 -42.70 43.42
N VAL A 727 -13.15 -41.97 44.13
CA VAL A 727 -13.47 -41.87 45.58
C VAL A 727 -13.95 -40.46 45.89
#